data_AF-A0A0H4X475-F1
#
_entry.id   AF-A0A0H4X475-F1
#
_cell.length_a   1.000
_cell.length_b   1.000
_cell.length_c   1.000
_cell.angle_alpha   90.00
_cell.angle_beta   90.00
_cell.angle_gamma   90.00
#
_symmetry.space_group_name_H-M   'P 1'
#
loop_
_entity.id
_entity.type
_entity.pdbx_description
1 polymer ?
#
loop_
_entity_poly.entity_id
_entity_poly.type
_entity_poly.pdbx_seq_one_letter_code
_entity_poly.pdbx_strand_id
1 'polypeptide(L)'
;MKSLDTPRWFRLVGLILLAAVGCSLEESPPVVLEPSSAARVWVVLPRSLAATPVVEVRAALTPSNGAEAGATLGGGEGLWQGLVRGVGSGEGAQVSATVVGEGREVVARLVVPGVALKAHRTALAVLVPRPVASAPPPVNRAPFIDAVLASLAEVPPGGQVSLRAVAEDAAPGGALAFAWRASDGSFSDATQAAPVWTAPGVSGPVSLTLQVTNAAGASAVLDFALRVARDHGFGVEAESRFNRSPLLVELAAQPSREVPFGDSVQLQAQGWDDDGDTLTYVWTASCDGTFDDAGAASPRFTPASPPEGACGACRLRVSVRDDWGGAREESLDLCVVRRLPPVIVSTAQSQDAAVGADVVRLQAVVEDPLGEALTFAWTTNTGLLGPPSQTGSLGEVRWSEPSCVPSDREPTVRLTVTNASGMSATHTYVIRWEGRGCGAFAPCSARMERDRVVLTADCMTEGTVHVPDGYTYDGAGHVVTAVDPEGGRFLGAVLRNRGTTAHVHDVTVDARGLAESACDGGEDALSGIRFTGASGSITDSRVWDLRQNAEQGACQEGVAIEVRNAVDAAEVRAVEVLRNHVSGYQKAGIVGSGQVVMAVDDNAVEGGGPSAHIARVGILFSSGATGRAVSNRVVGHAYTGAGFVASGILVVGGPHVGVPLCQGIVIRNNTVEANDIGIDLSQAAAGGGPLAHSTELVVVENTLHHDAVVNGYPYQAAISDLGGANLISRNRISGAGYDRATVPGSTFDVDVVAGAAEQVAFLTPARELAAGACSEALVVQSQDPVGNLAALASTSLVVEAQGAVGNVSFFRDAACTQSLPLLGDGNVVSLEGPQQESVFYFRAEQAGALEVRVWGDGVSATQSQVVR
;
A
#
# COMPACT_ATOMS: atom_id res chain seq x y z
N MET A 1 36.74 -5.45 -31.14
CA MET A 1 37.89 -4.52 -31.19
C MET A 1 38.81 -4.90 -30.04
N LYS A 2 39.88 -5.61 -30.37
CA LYS A 2 41.26 -5.09 -30.31
C LYS A 2 41.71 -4.96 -28.85
N SER A 3 42.75 -5.63 -28.36
CA SER A 3 43.77 -6.37 -29.09
C SER A 3 44.83 -6.86 -28.07
N LEU A 4 45.56 -7.91 -28.45
CA LEU A 4 46.96 -8.21 -28.09
C LEU A 4 47.21 -8.67 -26.65
N ASP A 5 48.11 -9.61 -26.35
CA ASP A 5 48.88 -10.53 -27.18
C ASP A 5 49.52 -11.53 -26.19
N THR A 6 49.40 -12.80 -26.51
CA THR A 6 50.29 -13.91 -26.11
C THR A 6 51.76 -13.66 -26.55
N PRO A 7 52.76 -14.56 -26.36
CA PRO A 7 53.12 -15.57 -25.34
C PRO A 7 54.67 -15.58 -25.08
N ARG A 8 55.22 -16.73 -24.63
CA ARG A 8 56.63 -17.25 -24.68
C ARG A 8 57.36 -17.21 -23.33
N TRP A 9 57.67 -18.33 -22.65
CA TRP A 9 58.37 -19.59 -22.98
C TRP A 9 59.88 -19.45 -23.28
N PHE A 10 60.65 -20.40 -22.73
CA PHE A 10 62.10 -20.73 -22.85
C PHE A 10 63.04 -20.00 -21.87
N ARG A 11 63.61 -20.64 -20.85
CA ARG A 11 64.67 -21.70 -20.82
C ARG A 11 65.88 -21.35 -21.70
N LEU A 12 67.05 -21.16 -21.08
CA LEU A 12 68.37 -21.75 -21.42
C LEU A 12 69.39 -21.27 -20.35
N VAL A 13 70.18 -22.13 -19.69
CA VAL A 13 71.49 -22.68 -20.14
C VAL A 13 72.49 -21.55 -20.41
N GLY A 14 73.73 -21.54 -19.95
CA GLY A 14 74.61 -22.52 -19.34
C GLY A 14 75.97 -21.82 -19.13
N LEU A 15 76.82 -22.36 -18.27
CA LEU A 15 77.94 -23.22 -18.64
C LEU A 15 79.21 -22.47 -19.11
N ILE A 16 80.30 -22.77 -18.37
CA ILE A 16 81.67 -23.03 -18.84
C ILE A 16 82.61 -21.82 -19.04
N LEU A 17 83.76 -21.84 -18.34
CA LEU A 17 85.15 -22.07 -18.82
C LEU A 17 86.11 -21.79 -17.63
N LEU A 18 86.98 -22.66 -17.10
CA LEU A 18 87.95 -23.66 -17.61
C LEU A 18 89.24 -23.04 -18.18
N ALA A 19 90.37 -23.66 -17.79
CA ALA A 19 91.80 -23.46 -18.11
C ALA A 19 92.60 -22.60 -17.10
N ALA A 20 93.79 -23.00 -16.62
CA ALA A 20 94.79 -23.85 -17.22
C ALA A 20 95.59 -24.70 -16.22
N VAL A 21 96.00 -25.87 -16.73
CA VAL A 21 96.96 -26.83 -16.20
C VAL A 21 98.38 -26.27 -16.33
N GLY A 22 99.21 -26.52 -15.32
CA GLY A 22 100.66 -26.38 -15.39
C GLY A 22 101.31 -27.34 -14.40
N CYS A 23 101.68 -28.52 -14.89
CA CYS A 23 102.35 -29.57 -14.14
C CYS A 23 103.74 -29.16 -13.64
N SER A 24 104.08 -29.56 -12.41
CA SER A 24 105.42 -30.00 -12.07
C SER A 24 105.36 -31.03 -10.93
N LEU A 25 105.95 -32.20 -11.22
CA LEU A 25 106.39 -33.28 -10.34
C LEU A 25 107.14 -32.70 -9.10
N GLU A 26 107.23 -33.28 -7.91
CA GLU A 26 107.39 -34.68 -7.52
C GLU A 26 107.37 -34.73 -5.96
N GLU A 27 106.60 -35.60 -5.30
CA GLU A 27 106.93 -36.34 -4.06
C GLU A 27 105.73 -37.17 -3.57
N SER A 28 105.98 -38.44 -3.20
CA SER A 28 104.97 -39.38 -2.67
C SER A 28 104.90 -39.36 -1.11
N PRO A 29 103.74 -39.70 -0.50
CA PRO A 29 103.34 -39.38 0.91
C PRO A 29 103.65 -40.57 1.87
N PRO A 30 103.10 -40.74 3.12
CA PRO A 30 102.07 -40.01 3.93
C PRO A 30 102.48 -39.81 5.43
N VAL A 31 101.79 -39.05 6.30
CA VAL A 31 100.49 -39.27 6.98
C VAL A 31 99.97 -37.92 7.48
N VAL A 32 98.76 -37.53 7.08
CA VAL A 32 98.02 -36.40 7.69
C VAL A 32 96.92 -37.01 8.55
N LEU A 33 97.00 -36.81 9.87
CA LEU A 33 95.88 -37.03 10.78
C LEU A 33 94.84 -35.94 10.49
N GLU A 34 93.81 -36.26 9.71
CA GLU A 34 92.60 -35.44 9.63
C GLU A 34 92.05 -35.25 11.06
N PRO A 35 91.84 -34.01 11.54
CA PRO A 35 91.34 -33.78 12.89
C PRO A 35 89.89 -34.32 13.03
N SER A 36 89.72 -35.40 13.77
CA SER A 36 88.39 -35.97 14.05
C SER A 36 87.58 -35.08 14.98
N SER A 37 86.32 -34.80 14.62
CA SER A 37 85.32 -34.12 15.45
C SER A 37 84.17 -35.07 15.83
N ALA A 38 83.30 -34.66 16.76
CA ALA A 38 82.11 -35.40 17.16
C ALA A 38 80.94 -34.44 17.44
N ALA A 39 79.71 -34.96 17.45
CA ALA A 39 78.57 -34.23 18.01
C ALA A 39 77.70 -35.12 18.89
N ARG A 40 77.32 -34.59 20.05
CA ARG A 40 76.26 -35.14 20.90
C ARG A 40 74.93 -34.71 20.31
N VAL A 41 74.06 -35.68 20.01
CA VAL A 41 72.76 -35.41 19.40
C VAL A 41 71.67 -35.80 20.39
N TRP A 42 70.76 -34.87 20.63
CA TRP A 42 69.51 -35.08 21.36
C TRP A 42 68.35 -34.92 20.39
N VAL A 43 67.42 -35.86 20.40
CA VAL A 43 66.19 -35.82 19.61
C VAL A 43 65.03 -35.76 20.59
N VAL A 44 64.34 -34.63 20.61
CA VAL A 44 63.14 -34.38 21.42
C VAL A 44 61.94 -34.58 20.51
N LEU A 45 61.11 -35.57 20.81
CA LEU A 45 59.92 -35.85 20.02
C LEU A 45 58.76 -34.94 20.47
N PRO A 46 58.03 -34.29 19.55
CA PRO A 46 56.81 -33.57 19.92
C PRO A 46 55.76 -34.52 20.49
N ARG A 47 54.92 -34.05 21.42
CA ARG A 47 53.95 -34.89 22.13
C ARG A 47 52.82 -35.41 21.24
N SER A 48 52.58 -34.78 20.09
CA SER A 48 51.73 -35.35 19.03
C SER A 48 52.22 -36.70 18.50
N LEU A 49 53.49 -37.07 18.69
CA LEU A 49 54.01 -38.41 18.37
C LEU A 49 53.90 -39.41 19.54
N ALA A 50 53.53 -38.98 20.75
CA ALA A 50 53.53 -39.82 21.95
C ALA A 50 52.59 -41.03 21.87
N ALA A 51 51.57 -40.98 21.01
CA ALA A 51 50.66 -42.10 20.76
C ALA A 51 51.23 -43.16 19.76
N THR A 52 52.35 -42.88 19.09
CA THR A 52 52.98 -43.79 18.12
C THR A 52 54.18 -44.48 18.76
N PRO A 53 54.19 -45.83 18.90
CA PRO A 53 55.33 -46.53 19.47
C PRO A 53 56.58 -46.37 18.58
N VAL A 54 57.62 -45.69 19.12
CA VAL A 54 58.90 -45.50 18.42
C VAL A 54 59.84 -46.64 18.76
N VAL A 55 60.36 -47.32 17.73
CA VAL A 55 61.26 -48.47 17.89
C VAL A 55 62.72 -48.15 17.56
N GLU A 56 62.97 -47.10 16.79
CA GLU A 56 64.33 -46.67 16.46
C GLU A 56 64.42 -45.17 16.15
N VAL A 57 65.47 -44.52 16.66
CA VAL A 57 65.85 -43.16 16.26
C VAL A 57 67.28 -43.17 15.74
N ARG A 58 67.48 -42.70 14.51
CA ARG A 58 68.79 -42.60 13.87
C ARG A 58 69.17 -41.14 13.68
N ALA A 59 70.39 -40.77 14.07
CA ALA A 59 70.99 -39.49 13.74
C ALA A 59 72.18 -39.67 12.80
N ALA A 60 72.37 -38.71 11.90
CA ALA A 60 73.52 -38.69 11.00
C ALA A 60 74.11 -37.29 10.87
N LEU A 61 75.43 -37.24 10.71
CA LEU A 61 76.20 -36.03 10.39
C LEU A 61 76.88 -36.21 9.03
N THR A 62 76.66 -35.26 8.14
CA THR A 62 77.29 -35.22 6.82
C THR A 62 78.14 -33.95 6.70
N PRO A 63 79.48 -34.03 6.72
CA PRO A 63 80.34 -32.88 6.48
C PRO A 63 80.23 -32.38 5.02
N SER A 64 80.53 -31.11 4.78
CA SER A 64 80.42 -30.47 3.46
C SER A 64 81.34 -31.09 2.39
N ASN A 65 82.38 -31.82 2.79
CA ASN A 65 83.39 -32.44 1.94
C ASN A 65 83.77 -33.87 2.36
N GLY A 66 82.88 -34.65 2.98
CA GLY A 66 83.18 -36.01 3.42
C GLY A 66 81.97 -36.95 3.48
N ALA A 67 82.21 -38.19 3.91
CA ALA A 67 81.17 -39.22 4.03
C ALA A 67 80.29 -39.01 5.27
N GLU A 68 79.03 -39.40 5.16
CA GLU A 68 78.07 -39.40 6.28
C GLU A 68 78.51 -40.38 7.38
N ALA A 69 78.41 -39.95 8.64
CA ALA A 69 78.54 -40.80 9.81
C ALA A 69 77.21 -40.84 10.57
N GLY A 70 76.69 -42.04 10.79
CA GLY A 70 75.42 -42.26 11.50
C GLY A 70 75.60 -42.96 12.85
N ALA A 71 74.64 -42.75 13.75
CA ALA A 71 74.49 -43.53 14.99
C ALA A 71 72.99 -43.76 15.30
N THR A 72 72.66 -44.97 15.76
CA THR A 72 71.37 -45.22 16.42
C THR A 72 71.43 -44.66 17.83
N LEU A 73 70.44 -43.86 18.19
CA LEU A 73 70.36 -43.20 19.50
C LEU A 73 69.72 -44.14 20.53
N GLY A 74 70.13 -44.01 21.78
CA GLY A 74 69.50 -44.68 22.92
C GLY A 74 68.57 -43.71 23.66
N GLY A 75 67.41 -44.19 24.10
CA GLY A 75 66.44 -43.35 24.81
C GLY A 75 65.06 -44.00 24.95
N GLY A 76 64.10 -43.21 25.43
CA GLY A 76 62.72 -43.58 25.71
C GLY A 76 61.90 -42.36 26.15
N GLU A 77 60.56 -42.47 26.17
CA GLU A 77 59.65 -41.43 26.69
C GLU A 77 59.82 -40.02 26.08
N GLY A 78 60.09 -39.96 24.77
CA GLY A 78 60.15 -38.70 24.02
C GLY A 78 61.54 -38.06 23.89
N LEU A 79 62.57 -38.61 24.55
CA LEU A 79 63.95 -38.13 24.42
C LEU A 79 64.90 -39.26 24.01
N TRP A 80 65.65 -39.02 22.94
CA TRP A 80 66.66 -39.96 22.42
C TRP A 80 68.00 -39.27 22.28
N GLN A 81 69.08 -39.92 22.72
CA GLN A 81 70.41 -39.31 22.71
C GLN A 81 71.52 -40.26 22.29
N GLY A 82 72.60 -39.69 21.77
CA GLY A 82 73.77 -40.45 21.36
C GLY A 82 74.91 -39.56 20.89
N LEU A 83 75.99 -40.20 20.46
CA LEU A 83 77.23 -39.55 20.04
C LEU A 83 77.61 -40.03 18.63
N VAL A 84 77.70 -39.11 17.69
CA VAL A 84 78.19 -39.37 16.33
C VAL A 84 79.68 -39.00 16.28
N ARG A 85 80.54 -39.97 15.91
CA ARG A 85 82.01 -39.84 15.90
C ARG A 85 82.58 -40.06 14.49
N GLY A 86 83.83 -39.64 14.27
CA GLY A 86 84.59 -39.97 13.07
C GLY A 86 84.32 -39.05 11.88
N VAL A 87 83.94 -37.79 12.15
CA VAL A 87 83.55 -36.80 11.14
C VAL A 87 84.64 -35.74 11.00
N GLY A 88 84.94 -35.33 9.77
CA GLY A 88 85.89 -34.25 9.49
C GLY A 88 85.42 -32.92 10.08
N SER A 89 86.35 -32.13 10.64
CA SER A 89 86.04 -30.78 11.13
C SER A 89 85.82 -29.80 9.98
N GLY A 90 84.92 -28.83 10.15
CA GLY A 90 84.64 -27.81 9.14
C GLY A 90 83.34 -27.05 9.40
N GLU A 91 83.14 -26.01 8.59
CA GLU A 91 81.88 -25.27 8.53
C GLU A 91 80.92 -25.93 7.54
N GLY A 92 79.62 -25.85 7.81
CA GLY A 92 78.58 -26.24 6.86
C GLY A 92 78.16 -27.70 6.85
N ALA A 93 78.43 -28.48 7.91
CA ALA A 93 77.93 -29.85 8.02
C ALA A 93 76.39 -29.88 8.12
N GLN A 94 75.77 -30.98 7.71
CA GLN A 94 74.34 -31.24 7.86
C GLN A 94 74.11 -32.27 8.98
N VAL A 95 73.15 -32.00 9.86
CA VAL A 95 72.67 -32.98 10.83
C VAL A 95 71.25 -33.41 10.46
N SER A 96 70.96 -34.70 10.55
CA SER A 96 69.63 -35.23 10.31
C SER A 96 69.20 -36.22 11.39
N ALA A 97 67.90 -36.28 11.65
CA ALA A 97 67.28 -37.27 12.51
C ALA A 97 66.12 -37.96 11.77
N THR A 98 66.05 -39.28 11.89
CA THR A 98 64.95 -40.11 11.36
C THR A 98 64.37 -40.95 12.50
N VAL A 99 63.05 -40.89 12.67
CA VAL A 99 62.31 -41.61 13.71
C VAL A 99 61.48 -42.70 13.04
N VAL A 100 61.63 -43.93 13.50
CA VAL A 100 60.99 -45.12 12.93
C VAL A 100 60.00 -45.71 13.93
N GLY A 101 58.76 -45.91 13.48
CA GLY A 101 57.67 -46.51 14.25
C GLY A 101 57.70 -48.05 14.24
N GLU A 102 56.85 -48.68 15.03
CA GLU A 102 56.78 -50.14 15.21
C GLU A 102 56.59 -50.93 13.90
N GLY A 103 55.85 -50.38 12.92
CA GLY A 103 55.67 -50.99 11.60
C GLY A 103 56.86 -50.79 10.64
N ARG A 104 57.97 -50.22 11.13
CA ARG A 104 59.17 -49.82 10.38
C ARG A 104 58.98 -48.68 9.37
N GLU A 105 57.88 -47.96 9.46
CA GLU A 105 57.66 -46.71 8.74
C GLU A 105 58.42 -45.53 9.38
N VAL A 106 58.79 -44.53 8.57
CA VAL A 106 59.33 -43.28 9.07
C VAL A 106 58.18 -42.39 9.53
N VAL A 107 58.08 -42.16 10.83
CA VAL A 107 56.99 -41.39 11.46
C VAL A 107 57.32 -39.91 11.63
N ALA A 108 58.61 -39.58 11.71
CA ALA A 108 59.09 -38.20 11.75
C ALA A 108 60.51 -38.07 11.17
N ARG A 109 60.82 -36.91 10.59
CA ARG A 109 62.16 -36.63 10.06
C ARG A 109 62.56 -35.17 10.25
N LEU A 110 63.87 -34.93 10.26
CA LEU A 110 64.45 -33.60 10.23
C LEU A 110 65.80 -33.59 9.50
N VAL A 111 66.06 -32.51 8.78
CA VAL A 111 67.36 -32.21 8.19
C VAL A 111 67.70 -30.75 8.47
N VAL A 112 68.84 -30.49 9.11
CA VAL A 112 69.30 -29.14 9.47
C VAL A 112 70.69 -28.89 8.87
N PRO A 113 70.83 -27.92 7.94
CA PRO A 113 72.12 -27.57 7.36
C PRO A 113 72.89 -26.53 8.19
N GLY A 114 74.20 -26.41 7.92
CA GLY A 114 75.00 -25.30 8.45
C GLY A 114 75.49 -25.49 9.89
N VAL A 115 75.82 -26.72 10.28
CA VAL A 115 76.40 -27.06 11.58
C VAL A 115 77.92 -26.88 11.53
N ALA A 116 78.49 -26.12 12.48
CA ALA A 116 79.92 -25.91 12.61
C ALA A 116 80.56 -26.97 13.51
N LEU A 117 81.54 -27.72 13.00
CA LEU A 117 82.27 -28.75 13.74
C LEU A 117 83.72 -28.35 13.92
N LYS A 118 84.11 -28.02 15.15
CA LYS A 118 85.51 -27.65 15.47
C LYS A 118 86.39 -28.89 15.66
N ALA A 119 87.62 -28.83 15.15
CA ALA A 119 88.64 -29.85 15.33
C ALA A 119 88.81 -30.22 16.82
N HIS A 120 88.80 -31.52 17.13
CA HIS A 120 88.97 -32.07 18.49
C HIS A 120 87.97 -31.58 19.54
N ARG A 121 86.80 -31.07 19.13
CA ARG A 121 85.70 -30.68 20.04
C ARG A 121 84.44 -31.47 19.71
N THR A 122 83.57 -31.61 20.72
CA THR A 122 82.24 -32.21 20.58
C THR A 122 81.19 -31.10 20.59
N ALA A 123 80.41 -30.93 19.52
CA ALA A 123 79.27 -30.02 19.47
C ALA A 123 78.01 -30.66 20.07
N LEU A 124 76.98 -29.87 20.41
CA LEU A 124 75.65 -30.37 20.79
C LEU A 124 74.62 -29.97 19.72
N ALA A 125 73.79 -30.92 19.32
CA ALA A 125 72.63 -30.68 18.46
C ALA A 125 71.37 -31.23 19.14
N VAL A 126 70.46 -30.35 19.54
CA VAL A 126 69.11 -30.69 20.00
C VAL A 126 68.17 -30.56 18.81
N LEU A 127 67.48 -31.62 18.45
CA LEU A 127 66.68 -31.75 17.23
C LEU A 127 65.24 -32.06 17.59
N VAL A 128 64.28 -31.44 16.91
CA VAL A 128 62.85 -31.68 17.09
C VAL A 128 62.24 -32.10 15.75
N PRO A 129 62.16 -33.41 15.46
CA PRO A 129 61.64 -33.91 14.19
C PRO A 129 60.16 -33.61 13.99
N ARG A 130 59.77 -33.28 12.76
CA ARG A 130 58.36 -33.06 12.40
C ARG A 130 57.70 -34.39 12.00
N PRO A 131 56.45 -34.66 12.43
CA PRO A 131 55.68 -35.79 11.93
C PRO A 131 55.52 -35.74 10.42
N VAL A 132 55.48 -36.90 9.75
CA VAL A 132 55.18 -36.98 8.31
C VAL A 132 53.69 -36.72 8.11
N ALA A 133 53.32 -35.51 7.67
CA ALA A 133 51.94 -35.05 7.60
C ALA A 133 51.06 -35.82 6.59
N SER A 134 49.76 -35.98 6.90
CA SER A 134 48.73 -36.47 5.98
C SER A 134 47.67 -35.42 5.60
N ALA A 135 47.65 -34.22 6.21
CA ALA A 135 46.70 -33.14 5.91
C ALA A 135 47.37 -31.75 5.90
N PRO A 136 46.87 -30.77 5.11
CA PRO A 136 47.38 -29.42 5.10
C PRO A 136 47.11 -28.70 6.45
N PRO A 137 48.05 -27.88 6.94
CA PRO A 137 47.92 -27.24 8.25
C PRO A 137 46.88 -26.10 8.24
N PRO A 138 46.15 -25.90 9.35
CA PRO A 138 45.29 -24.72 9.55
C PRO A 138 46.13 -23.42 9.64
N VAL A 139 45.48 -22.28 9.34
CA VAL A 139 46.11 -20.94 9.33
C VAL A 139 46.38 -20.45 10.75
N ASN A 140 47.41 -19.61 10.95
CA ASN A 140 47.81 -19.02 12.25
C ASN A 140 48.33 -20.00 13.32
N ARG A 141 48.96 -21.11 12.91
CA ARG A 141 49.58 -22.11 13.80
C ARG A 141 50.81 -21.55 14.55
N ALA A 142 51.18 -22.18 15.67
CA ALA A 142 52.43 -21.87 16.37
C ALA A 142 53.68 -22.20 15.50
N PRO A 143 54.81 -21.49 15.67
CA PRO A 143 56.06 -21.79 14.96
C PRO A 143 56.58 -23.22 15.17
N PHE A 144 57.43 -23.67 14.27
CA PHE A 144 58.21 -24.89 14.41
C PHE A 144 59.62 -24.56 14.92
N ILE A 145 60.03 -25.14 16.04
CA ILE A 145 61.44 -25.18 16.45
C ILE A 145 62.01 -26.47 15.88
N ASP A 146 62.96 -26.39 14.96
CA ASP A 146 63.57 -27.56 14.32
C ASP A 146 64.81 -28.03 15.07
N ALA A 147 65.67 -27.09 15.50
CA ALA A 147 66.88 -27.44 16.24
C ALA A 147 67.46 -26.30 17.09
N VAL A 148 68.25 -26.70 18.09
CA VAL A 148 69.21 -25.84 18.79
C VAL A 148 70.61 -26.45 18.66
N LEU A 149 71.54 -25.67 18.11
CA LEU A 149 72.92 -26.07 17.89
C LEU A 149 73.83 -25.32 18.86
N ALA A 150 74.71 -26.04 19.57
CA ALA A 150 75.73 -25.46 20.43
C ALA A 150 77.13 -25.88 19.97
N SER A 151 78.05 -24.91 19.91
CA SER A 151 79.45 -25.14 19.50
C SER A 151 80.24 -26.10 20.40
N LEU A 152 79.76 -26.35 21.62
CA LEU A 152 80.32 -27.29 22.59
C LEU A 152 79.17 -28.05 23.30
N ALA A 153 79.33 -29.35 23.48
CA ALA A 153 78.42 -30.18 24.28
C ALA A 153 78.67 -30.12 25.79
N GLU A 154 79.83 -29.58 26.18
CA GLU A 154 80.23 -29.38 27.57
C GLU A 154 81.06 -28.11 27.66
N VAL A 155 80.75 -27.27 28.64
CA VAL A 155 81.36 -25.95 28.82
C VAL A 155 82.05 -25.91 30.19
N PRO A 156 83.32 -25.49 30.31
CA PRO A 156 83.93 -25.33 31.63
C PRO A 156 83.25 -24.21 32.43
N PRO A 157 83.28 -24.24 33.77
CA PRO A 157 82.75 -23.15 34.59
C PRO A 157 83.30 -21.78 34.17
N GLY A 158 82.42 -20.80 33.94
CA GLY A 158 82.76 -19.48 33.39
C GLY A 158 83.08 -19.43 31.88
N GLY A 159 83.04 -20.58 31.19
CA GLY A 159 83.27 -20.67 29.75
C GLY A 159 82.08 -20.17 28.93
N GLN A 160 82.32 -19.95 27.63
CA GLN A 160 81.30 -19.47 26.70
C GLN A 160 81.03 -20.49 25.60
N VAL A 161 79.76 -20.56 25.16
CA VAL A 161 79.33 -21.38 24.03
C VAL A 161 78.43 -20.56 23.09
N SER A 162 78.70 -20.64 21.79
CA SER A 162 77.79 -20.10 20.78
C SER A 162 76.62 -21.05 20.57
N LEU A 163 75.40 -20.50 20.63
CA LEU A 163 74.14 -21.19 20.34
C LEU A 163 73.55 -20.70 19.01
N ARG A 164 72.73 -21.53 18.37
CA ARG A 164 71.92 -21.16 17.19
C ARG A 164 70.60 -21.93 17.22
N ALA A 165 69.48 -21.21 17.28
CA ALA A 165 68.15 -21.74 17.02
C ALA A 165 67.90 -21.83 15.50
N VAL A 166 67.25 -22.92 15.09
CA VAL A 166 66.69 -23.12 13.77
C VAL A 166 65.20 -23.32 13.97
N ALA A 167 64.42 -22.36 13.47
CA ALA A 167 62.96 -22.34 13.59
C ALA A 167 62.34 -21.78 12.31
N GLU A 168 61.10 -22.16 12.04
CA GLU A 168 60.33 -21.74 10.87
C GLU A 168 58.91 -21.37 11.32
N ASP A 169 58.35 -20.29 10.75
CA ASP A 169 56.93 -20.01 10.94
C ASP A 169 56.08 -20.98 10.12
N ALA A 170 54.86 -21.27 10.59
CA ALA A 170 53.94 -22.10 9.83
C ALA A 170 53.51 -21.43 8.51
N ALA A 171 53.51 -20.10 8.42
CA ALA A 171 53.38 -19.37 7.17
C ALA A 171 54.78 -19.18 6.54
N PRO A 172 54.95 -19.50 5.23
CA PRO A 172 56.23 -19.32 4.55
C PRO A 172 56.75 -17.88 4.68
N GLY A 173 57.94 -17.72 5.26
CA GLY A 173 58.60 -16.42 5.43
C GLY A 173 58.08 -15.56 6.58
N GLY A 174 57.25 -16.09 7.48
CA GLY A 174 56.77 -15.39 8.67
C GLY A 174 57.90 -14.94 9.60
N ALA A 175 57.76 -13.75 10.19
CA ALA A 175 58.72 -13.22 11.15
C ALA A 175 58.60 -13.93 12.50
N LEU A 176 59.75 -14.24 13.11
CA LEU A 176 59.85 -14.94 14.39
C LEU A 176 60.60 -14.08 15.42
N ALA A 177 60.07 -14.04 16.64
CA ALA A 177 60.75 -13.51 17.82
C ALA A 177 61.27 -14.65 18.69
N PHE A 178 62.50 -14.53 19.18
CA PHE A 178 63.17 -15.53 20.02
C PHE A 178 63.29 -15.00 21.45
N ALA A 179 63.14 -15.88 22.43
CA ALA A 179 63.38 -15.57 23.83
C ALA A 179 64.06 -16.76 24.53
N TRP A 180 65.26 -16.53 25.03
CA TRP A 180 66.06 -17.51 25.75
C TRP A 180 65.99 -17.30 27.26
N ARG A 181 65.87 -18.39 28.02
CA ARG A 181 66.01 -18.41 29.48
C ARG A 181 66.96 -19.52 29.90
N ALA A 182 67.61 -19.36 31.03
CA ALA A 182 68.45 -20.40 31.62
C ALA A 182 68.21 -20.45 33.13
N SER A 183 68.34 -21.63 33.72
CA SER A 183 68.25 -21.79 35.18
C SER A 183 69.43 -21.14 35.91
N ASP A 184 70.58 -20.97 35.23
CA ASP A 184 71.78 -20.27 35.70
C ASP A 184 72.66 -19.82 34.50
N GLY A 185 73.62 -18.92 34.72
CA GLY A 185 74.43 -18.30 33.66
C GLY A 185 73.73 -17.13 32.96
N SER A 186 74.31 -16.63 31.86
CA SER A 186 73.79 -15.45 31.15
C SER A 186 73.98 -15.51 29.63
N PHE A 187 73.05 -14.90 28.90
CA PHE A 187 73.12 -14.74 27.44
C PHE A 187 73.65 -13.36 27.07
N SER A 188 74.39 -13.29 25.96
CA SER A 188 74.83 -12.01 25.38
C SER A 188 73.64 -11.12 24.95
N ASP A 189 72.62 -11.74 24.37
CA ASP A 189 71.33 -11.16 24.06
C ASP A 189 70.31 -12.30 23.98
N ALA A 190 69.41 -12.38 24.96
CA ALA A 190 68.42 -13.45 25.05
C ALA A 190 67.32 -13.37 23.97
N THR A 191 67.36 -12.39 23.06
CA THR A 191 66.36 -12.20 22.00
C THR A 191 66.82 -12.59 20.59
N GLN A 192 68.11 -12.90 20.43
CA GLN A 192 68.67 -13.29 19.14
C GLN A 192 68.45 -14.78 18.85
N ALA A 193 68.36 -15.13 17.57
CA ALA A 193 68.36 -16.53 17.14
C ALA A 193 69.69 -17.24 17.45
N ALA A 194 70.81 -16.50 17.54
CA ALA A 194 72.15 -17.05 17.77
C ALA A 194 72.92 -16.33 18.89
N PRO A 195 72.54 -16.50 20.16
CA PRO A 195 73.21 -15.87 21.29
C PRO A 195 74.49 -16.62 21.69
N VAL A 196 75.37 -15.95 22.45
CA VAL A 196 76.44 -16.61 23.21
C VAL A 196 75.98 -16.78 24.65
N TRP A 197 76.02 -18.01 25.16
CA TRP A 197 75.73 -18.30 26.57
C TRP A 197 77.03 -18.45 27.37
N THR A 198 77.08 -17.80 28.53
CA THR A 198 78.20 -17.88 29.49
C THR A 198 77.78 -18.74 30.67
N ALA A 199 78.54 -19.82 30.91
CA ALA A 199 78.28 -20.80 31.95
C ALA A 199 78.49 -20.22 33.36
N PRO A 200 77.71 -20.66 34.36
CA PRO A 200 77.94 -20.31 35.76
C PRO A 200 79.29 -20.81 36.28
N GLY A 201 79.70 -20.30 37.45
CA GLY A 201 80.94 -20.69 38.12
C GLY A 201 80.90 -22.08 38.76
N VAL A 202 79.72 -22.70 38.86
CA VAL A 202 79.50 -24.01 39.49
C VAL A 202 79.30 -25.08 38.42
N SER A 203 79.90 -26.26 38.62
CA SER A 203 79.69 -27.40 37.72
C SER A 203 78.34 -28.07 37.99
N GLY A 204 77.64 -28.44 36.93
CA GLY A 204 76.31 -29.05 36.99
C GLY A 204 75.55 -28.92 35.67
N PRO A 205 74.40 -29.59 35.52
CA PRO A 205 73.49 -29.33 34.41
C PRO A 205 72.84 -27.95 34.58
N VAL A 206 72.71 -27.22 33.49
CA VAL A 206 71.91 -26.00 33.40
C VAL A 206 70.80 -26.23 32.38
N SER A 207 69.55 -25.97 32.76
CA SER A 207 68.42 -26.02 31.84
C SER A 207 68.32 -24.70 31.08
N LEU A 208 68.18 -24.78 29.77
CA LEU A 208 67.95 -23.68 28.86
C LEU A 208 66.58 -23.86 28.19
N THR A 209 65.84 -22.77 28.12
CA THR A 209 64.52 -22.70 27.48
C THR A 209 64.59 -21.75 26.29
N LEU A 210 64.10 -22.20 25.14
CA LEU A 210 63.87 -21.39 23.96
C LEU A 210 62.36 -21.25 23.73
N GLN A 211 61.87 -20.02 23.71
CA GLN A 211 60.54 -19.70 23.21
C GLN A 211 60.65 -18.99 21.86
N VAL A 212 59.85 -19.43 20.89
CA VAL A 212 59.74 -18.82 19.56
C VAL A 212 58.29 -18.40 19.34
N THR A 213 58.07 -17.13 19.02
CA THR A 213 56.73 -16.54 18.83
C THR A 213 56.61 -15.93 17.44
N ASN A 214 55.49 -16.15 16.74
CA ASN A 214 55.23 -15.49 15.46
C ASN A 214 54.45 -14.18 15.60
N ALA A 215 54.22 -13.50 14.48
CA ALA A 215 53.47 -12.24 14.44
C ALA A 215 52.01 -12.37 14.94
N ALA A 216 51.42 -13.57 14.92
CA ALA A 216 50.08 -13.83 15.45
C ALA A 216 50.06 -14.09 16.97
N GLY A 217 51.21 -13.96 17.65
CA GLY A 217 51.34 -14.19 19.09
C GLY A 217 51.39 -15.67 19.48
N ALA A 218 51.37 -16.58 18.51
CA ALA A 218 51.45 -18.02 18.73
C ALA A 218 52.89 -18.41 19.09
N SER A 219 53.09 -19.24 20.12
CA SER A 219 54.42 -19.62 20.57
C SER A 219 54.65 -21.12 20.64
N ALA A 220 55.91 -21.50 20.42
CA ALA A 220 56.46 -22.83 20.68
C ALA A 220 57.59 -22.72 21.70
N VAL A 221 57.70 -23.67 22.62
CA VAL A 221 58.69 -23.67 23.70
C VAL A 221 59.46 -25.00 23.70
N LEU A 222 60.79 -24.91 23.77
CA LEU A 222 61.72 -26.04 23.87
C LEU A 222 62.62 -25.89 25.09
N ASP A 223 62.60 -26.89 25.97
CA ASP A 223 63.50 -27.02 27.12
C ASP A 223 64.56 -28.10 26.85
N PHE A 224 65.83 -27.77 27.10
CA PHE A 224 66.95 -28.71 27.00
C PHE A 224 68.04 -28.34 28.02
N ALA A 225 68.97 -29.25 28.30
CA ALA A 225 70.04 -29.00 29.27
C ALA A 225 71.44 -28.98 28.64
N LEU A 226 72.31 -28.16 29.19
CA LEU A 226 73.71 -28.06 28.83
C LEU A 226 74.59 -28.34 30.06
N ARG A 227 75.66 -29.13 29.89
CA ARG A 227 76.54 -29.53 31.01
C ARG A 227 77.67 -28.53 31.23
N VAL A 228 77.85 -28.10 32.48
CA VAL A 228 79.00 -27.32 32.93
C VAL A 228 79.97 -28.21 33.71
N ALA A 229 81.15 -28.50 33.16
CA ALA A 229 82.10 -29.43 33.76
C ALA A 229 83.53 -29.24 33.21
N ARG A 230 84.55 -29.76 33.92
CA ARG A 230 85.97 -29.75 33.50
C ARG A 230 86.49 -31.12 33.09
N ASP A 231 85.86 -32.18 33.58
CA ASP A 231 86.08 -33.55 33.17
C ASP A 231 85.33 -33.80 31.86
N HIS A 232 86.04 -34.15 30.79
CA HIS A 232 85.47 -34.55 29.48
C HIS A 232 84.65 -35.86 29.54
N GLY A 233 83.90 -36.07 30.63
CA GLY A 233 83.13 -37.25 30.93
C GLY A 233 81.82 -37.31 30.14
N PHE A 234 81.29 -38.51 30.01
CA PHE A 234 80.00 -38.76 29.36
C PHE A 234 78.99 -39.16 30.43
N GLY A 235 78.17 -38.23 30.91
CA GLY A 235 77.06 -38.58 31.79
C GLY A 235 76.34 -37.37 32.37
N VAL A 236 75.16 -37.05 31.83
CA VAL A 236 74.03 -36.51 32.59
C VAL A 236 72.75 -37.02 31.93
N GLU A 237 71.88 -37.66 32.73
CA GLU A 237 70.45 -37.80 32.46
C GLU A 237 69.81 -36.42 32.66
N ALA A 238 69.28 -35.83 31.60
CA ALA A 238 68.54 -34.58 31.68
C ALA A 238 67.24 -34.71 30.89
N GLU A 239 66.13 -34.27 31.49
CA GLU A 239 64.83 -34.20 30.83
C GLU A 239 64.80 -33.01 29.85
N SER A 240 64.27 -33.21 28.65
CA SER A 240 64.00 -32.16 27.67
C SER A 240 62.53 -32.26 27.25
N ARG A 241 61.82 -31.13 27.16
CA ARG A 241 60.35 -31.07 26.92
C ARG A 241 60.02 -30.04 25.83
N PHE A 242 58.92 -30.26 25.11
CA PHE A 242 58.46 -29.39 24.00
C PHE A 242 56.94 -29.18 24.05
N ASN A 243 56.47 -27.95 23.84
CA ASN A 243 55.05 -27.57 23.76
C ASN A 243 54.75 -26.48 22.71
N ARG A 244 53.56 -26.50 22.11
CA ARG A 244 53.00 -25.45 21.23
C ARG A 244 51.66 -24.95 21.77
N SER A 245 51.39 -23.65 21.57
CA SER A 245 50.12 -23.06 21.97
C SER A 245 48.94 -23.54 21.10
N PRO A 246 47.72 -23.64 21.66
CA PRO A 246 46.54 -24.04 20.91
C PRO A 246 46.13 -22.96 19.90
N LEU A 247 45.19 -23.29 19.01
CA LEU A 247 44.62 -22.46 17.96
C LEU A 247 43.09 -22.40 18.13
N LEU A 248 42.47 -21.25 17.81
CA LEU A 248 41.02 -21.16 17.65
C LEU A 248 40.68 -21.14 16.14
N VAL A 249 39.87 -22.10 15.70
CA VAL A 249 39.56 -22.36 14.29
C VAL A 249 38.20 -21.80 13.89
N GLU A 250 37.25 -21.67 14.83
CA GLU A 250 35.91 -21.12 14.59
C GLU A 250 35.43 -20.28 15.78
N LEU A 251 34.74 -19.17 15.48
CA LEU A 251 33.98 -18.34 16.44
C LEU A 251 32.71 -17.83 15.76
N ALA A 252 31.54 -18.18 16.28
CA ALA A 252 30.25 -17.78 15.72
C ALA A 252 29.17 -17.56 16.79
N ALA A 253 28.13 -16.81 16.43
CA ALA A 253 26.91 -16.64 17.22
C ALA A 253 25.65 -16.76 16.35
N GLN A 254 24.58 -17.31 16.93
CA GLN A 254 23.28 -17.46 16.29
C GLN A 254 22.15 -17.04 17.25
N PRO A 255 21.34 -16.02 16.89
CA PRO A 255 21.45 -15.17 15.70
C PRO A 255 22.67 -14.21 15.74
N SER A 256 23.16 -13.78 14.57
CA SER A 256 24.43 -13.04 14.43
C SER A 256 24.28 -11.52 14.21
N ARG A 257 23.06 -10.96 14.31
CA ARG A 257 22.78 -9.53 14.02
C ARG A 257 22.33 -8.78 15.27
N GLU A 258 21.04 -8.86 15.58
CA GLU A 258 20.41 -8.18 16.71
C GLU A 258 19.80 -9.20 17.67
N VAL A 259 19.98 -8.97 18.96
CA VAL A 259 19.44 -9.78 20.04
C VAL A 259 18.69 -8.85 20.99
N PRO A 260 17.36 -8.98 21.15
CA PRO A 260 16.65 -8.27 22.20
C PRO A 260 17.23 -8.64 23.57
N PHE A 261 17.37 -7.68 24.49
CA PHE A 261 17.77 -8.02 25.86
C PHE A 261 16.74 -9.01 26.48
N GLY A 262 17.24 -10.00 27.22
CA GLY A 262 16.45 -11.10 27.76
C GLY A 262 16.38 -12.35 26.86
N ASP A 263 16.63 -12.22 25.55
CA ASP A 263 16.67 -13.36 24.63
C ASP A 263 18.07 -14.00 24.60
N SER A 264 18.15 -15.33 24.47
CA SER A 264 19.44 -16.04 24.44
C SER A 264 20.03 -16.12 23.03
N VAL A 265 21.35 -15.94 22.90
CA VAL A 265 22.13 -16.20 21.70
C VAL A 265 23.00 -17.45 21.90
N GLN A 266 23.00 -18.36 20.92
CA GLN A 266 23.86 -19.56 20.94
C GLN A 266 25.24 -19.18 20.40
N LEU A 267 26.29 -19.46 21.16
CA LEU A 267 27.68 -19.27 20.76
C LEU A 267 28.32 -20.60 20.37
N GLN A 268 29.35 -20.54 19.54
CA GLN A 268 30.16 -21.69 19.14
C GLN A 268 31.62 -21.24 18.99
N ALA A 269 32.52 -21.98 19.63
CA ALA A 269 33.96 -21.87 19.48
C ALA A 269 34.58 -23.26 19.24
N GLN A 270 35.55 -23.36 18.33
CA GLN A 270 36.28 -24.60 18.08
C GLN A 270 37.78 -24.38 18.22
N GLY A 271 38.39 -24.96 19.26
CA GLY A 271 39.83 -24.98 19.48
C GLY A 271 40.52 -26.20 18.84
N TRP A 272 41.80 -26.06 18.52
CA TRP A 272 42.67 -27.11 17.98
C TRP A 272 44.04 -27.04 18.66
N ASP A 273 44.60 -28.18 19.05
CA ASP A 273 45.97 -28.25 19.58
C ASP A 273 46.83 -29.23 18.78
N ASP A 274 48.05 -28.82 18.48
CA ASP A 274 48.97 -29.56 17.63
C ASP A 274 49.76 -30.65 18.34
N ASP A 275 49.75 -30.62 19.67
CA ASP A 275 50.40 -31.60 20.53
C ASP A 275 49.38 -32.54 21.18
N GLY A 276 48.09 -32.32 20.92
CA GLY A 276 46.96 -33.17 21.33
C GLY A 276 46.45 -32.88 22.74
N ASP A 277 46.76 -31.70 23.28
CA ASP A 277 46.37 -31.32 24.64
C ASP A 277 44.87 -31.06 24.78
N THR A 278 44.35 -31.28 26.00
CA THR A 278 42.96 -30.94 26.32
C THR A 278 42.82 -29.42 26.42
N LEU A 279 41.73 -28.89 25.85
CA LEU A 279 41.49 -27.44 25.79
C LEU A 279 40.41 -27.01 26.78
N THR A 280 40.71 -25.94 27.51
CA THR A 280 39.77 -25.27 28.42
C THR A 280 39.32 -23.95 27.82
N TYR A 281 38.01 -23.69 27.83
CA TYR A 281 37.39 -22.46 27.31
C TYR A 281 36.99 -21.54 28.47
N VAL A 282 37.11 -20.23 28.27
CA VAL A 282 36.62 -19.22 29.21
C VAL A 282 35.98 -18.08 28.44
N TRP A 283 34.67 -17.91 28.63
CA TRP A 283 33.90 -16.83 28.01
C TRP A 283 33.71 -15.64 28.95
N THR A 284 33.78 -14.44 28.39
CA THR A 284 33.49 -13.17 29.07
C THR A 284 32.66 -12.26 28.16
N ALA A 285 31.84 -11.40 28.75
CA ALA A 285 31.07 -10.38 28.05
C ALA A 285 31.42 -8.99 28.59
N SER A 286 31.43 -7.97 27.72
CA SER A 286 31.59 -6.57 28.13
C SER A 286 30.27 -5.90 28.54
N CYS A 287 29.13 -6.52 28.23
CA CYS A 287 27.81 -6.04 28.62
C CYS A 287 27.20 -6.93 29.72
N ASP A 288 26.20 -6.39 30.43
CA ASP A 288 25.48 -7.15 31.44
C ASP A 288 24.74 -8.34 30.81
N GLY A 289 24.93 -9.52 31.38
CA GLY A 289 24.29 -10.76 30.92
C GLY A 289 24.84 -11.98 31.62
N THR A 290 24.28 -13.14 31.31
CA THR A 290 24.69 -14.43 31.90
C THR A 290 24.99 -15.45 30.82
N PHE A 291 25.98 -16.30 31.08
CA PHE A 291 26.22 -17.53 30.32
C PHE A 291 25.59 -18.70 31.06
N ASP A 292 25.07 -19.69 30.33
CA ASP A 292 24.63 -20.96 30.92
C ASP A 292 25.81 -21.81 31.41
N ASP A 293 26.91 -21.85 30.64
CA ASP A 293 28.18 -22.47 30.99
C ASP A 293 29.35 -21.73 30.32
N ALA A 294 29.93 -20.74 31.01
CA ALA A 294 31.07 -19.98 30.48
C ALA A 294 32.36 -20.82 30.25
N GLY A 295 32.38 -22.10 30.64
CA GLY A 295 33.47 -23.04 30.40
C GLY A 295 33.29 -23.93 29.16
N ALA A 296 32.11 -23.91 28.53
CA ALA A 296 31.80 -24.75 27.39
C ALA A 296 32.35 -24.19 26.05
N ALA A 297 32.54 -25.07 25.07
CA ALA A 297 32.84 -24.69 23.70
C ALA A 297 31.65 -24.00 23.00
N SER A 298 30.42 -24.33 23.40
CA SER A 298 29.19 -23.80 22.78
C SER A 298 28.14 -23.34 23.82
N PRO A 299 28.41 -22.28 24.60
CA PRO A 299 27.47 -21.76 25.58
C PRO A 299 26.36 -20.92 24.95
N ARG A 300 25.32 -20.66 25.74
CA ARG A 300 24.31 -19.63 25.47
C ARG A 300 24.58 -18.41 26.32
N PHE A 301 24.49 -17.24 25.71
CA PHE A 301 24.57 -15.95 26.40
C PHE A 301 23.23 -15.24 26.36
N THR A 302 22.78 -14.69 27.49
CA THR A 302 21.56 -13.90 27.59
C THR A 302 21.90 -12.50 28.12
N PRO A 303 21.86 -11.45 27.27
CA PRO A 303 22.09 -10.07 27.71
C PRO A 303 20.95 -9.59 28.61
N ALA A 304 21.28 -8.90 29.71
CA ALA A 304 20.31 -8.40 30.68
C ALA A 304 19.84 -6.97 30.38
N SER A 305 20.64 -6.16 29.67
CA SER A 305 20.33 -4.79 29.29
C SER A 305 21.10 -4.36 28.04
N PRO A 306 20.61 -3.40 27.24
CA PRO A 306 21.37 -2.81 26.14
C PRO A 306 22.52 -1.94 26.68
N PRO A 307 23.77 -2.11 26.23
CA PRO A 307 24.88 -1.25 26.61
C PRO A 307 24.72 0.17 26.02
N GLU A 308 25.27 1.18 26.70
CA GLU A 308 25.32 2.55 26.18
C GLU A 308 26.23 2.63 24.93
N GLY A 309 25.75 3.23 23.84
CA GLY A 309 26.52 3.44 22.61
C GLY A 309 25.84 2.91 21.35
N ALA A 310 26.62 2.74 20.29
CA ALA A 310 26.14 2.21 19.02
C ALA A 310 25.89 0.69 19.08
N CYS A 311 25.00 0.22 18.20
CA CYS A 311 24.79 -1.20 17.92
C CYS A 311 26.12 -1.94 17.69
N GLY A 312 26.35 -3.05 18.40
CA GLY A 312 27.63 -3.78 18.41
C GLY A 312 28.52 -3.54 19.64
N ALA A 313 28.07 -2.74 20.63
CA ALA A 313 28.86 -2.45 21.82
C ALA A 313 28.98 -3.61 22.84
N CYS A 314 28.19 -4.69 22.72
CA CYS A 314 28.37 -5.86 23.57
C CYS A 314 29.40 -6.82 22.97
N ARG A 315 30.63 -6.78 23.47
CA ARG A 315 31.72 -7.65 23.03
C ARG A 315 31.77 -8.92 23.86
N LEU A 316 31.66 -10.06 23.20
CA LEU A 316 31.93 -11.38 23.76
C LEU A 316 33.36 -11.80 23.42
N ARG A 317 34.04 -12.42 24.36
CA ARG A 317 35.45 -12.79 24.26
C ARG A 317 35.64 -14.20 24.80
N VAL A 318 36.32 -15.04 24.02
CA VAL A 318 36.64 -16.43 24.40
C VAL A 318 38.15 -16.59 24.49
N SER A 319 38.62 -17.15 25.61
CA SER A 319 39.99 -17.62 25.76
C SER A 319 40.02 -19.15 25.72
N VAL A 320 40.90 -19.73 24.89
CA VAL A 320 41.17 -21.17 24.82
C VAL A 320 42.59 -21.43 25.32
N ARG A 321 42.74 -22.35 26.28
CA ARG A 321 44.03 -22.66 26.92
C ARG A 321 44.33 -24.15 26.91
N ASP A 322 45.60 -24.50 26.78
CA ASP A 322 46.10 -25.84 27.06
C ASP A 322 46.54 -25.97 28.54
N ASP A 323 46.84 -27.18 28.99
CA ASP A 323 47.32 -27.47 30.35
C ASP A 323 48.82 -27.11 30.56
N TRP A 324 49.49 -26.61 29.52
CA TRP A 324 50.93 -26.37 29.45
C TRP A 324 51.29 -24.88 29.22
N GLY A 325 50.33 -23.99 29.46
CA GLY A 325 50.50 -22.53 29.50
C GLY A 325 50.28 -21.81 28.16
N GLY A 326 49.95 -22.51 27.09
CA GLY A 326 49.54 -21.91 25.82
C GLY A 326 48.10 -21.37 25.90
N ALA A 327 47.88 -20.17 25.35
CA ALA A 327 46.57 -19.52 25.35
C ALA A 327 46.30 -18.75 24.05
N ARG A 328 45.05 -18.76 23.60
CA ARG A 328 44.54 -17.92 22.52
C ARG A 328 43.24 -17.23 22.90
N GLU A 329 42.99 -16.10 22.26
CA GLU A 329 41.85 -15.24 22.57
C GLU A 329 41.29 -14.58 21.31
N GLU A 330 39.97 -14.59 21.17
CA GLU A 330 39.24 -13.96 20.06
C GLU A 330 37.94 -13.32 20.58
N SER A 331 37.35 -12.41 19.78
CA SER A 331 36.13 -11.69 20.18
C SER A 331 35.09 -11.53 19.07
N LEU A 332 33.82 -11.44 19.48
CA LEU A 332 32.66 -11.17 18.62
C LEU A 332 31.82 -10.02 19.21
N ASP A 333 31.31 -9.14 18.36
CA ASP A 333 30.47 -8.01 18.76
C ASP A 333 28.97 -8.30 18.51
N LEU A 334 28.13 -8.12 19.52
CA LEU A 334 26.68 -8.30 19.49
C LEU A 334 25.95 -6.96 19.58
N CYS A 335 24.88 -6.83 18.80
CA CYS A 335 23.95 -5.72 18.92
C CYS A 335 22.78 -6.09 19.83
N VAL A 336 22.83 -5.63 21.07
CA VAL A 336 21.74 -5.81 22.03
C VAL A 336 20.77 -4.65 21.91
N VAL A 337 19.50 -4.94 21.63
CA VAL A 337 18.47 -3.91 21.38
C VAL A 337 17.34 -3.98 22.42
N ARG A 338 16.65 -2.86 22.60
CA ARG A 338 15.38 -2.78 23.34
C ARG A 338 14.27 -2.51 22.35
N ARG A 339 13.25 -3.38 22.33
CA ARG A 339 12.02 -3.18 21.55
C ARG A 339 10.86 -2.98 22.52
N LEU A 340 10.12 -1.90 22.35
CA LEU A 340 8.93 -1.60 23.14
C LEU A 340 7.74 -1.46 22.19
N PRO A 341 6.52 -1.90 22.56
CA PRO A 341 5.34 -1.59 21.78
C PRO A 341 4.96 -0.11 21.92
N PRO A 342 4.27 0.46 20.91
CA PRO A 342 3.65 1.76 21.06
C PRO A 342 2.56 1.74 22.14
N VAL A 343 2.23 2.91 22.69
CA VAL A 343 1.24 3.08 23.75
C VAL A 343 0.09 3.93 23.23
N ILE A 344 -1.13 3.39 23.25
CA ILE A 344 -2.36 4.14 22.94
C ILE A 344 -2.69 5.00 24.15
N VAL A 345 -2.49 6.31 24.03
CA VAL A 345 -2.64 7.29 25.11
C VAL A 345 -4.11 7.62 25.36
N SER A 346 -4.87 7.83 24.29
CA SER A 346 -6.30 8.11 24.36
C SER A 346 -7.03 7.67 23.11
N THR A 347 -8.32 7.41 23.26
CA THR A 347 -9.24 7.07 22.17
C THR A 347 -10.51 7.89 22.30
N ALA A 348 -11.10 8.27 21.17
CA ALA A 348 -12.38 8.97 21.13
C ALA A 348 -13.26 8.42 20.01
N GLN A 349 -14.57 8.41 20.24
CA GLN A 349 -15.59 8.13 19.23
C GLN A 349 -16.67 9.21 19.27
N SER A 350 -17.16 9.66 18.11
CA SER A 350 -18.13 10.76 18.04
C SER A 350 -19.50 10.39 18.61
N GLN A 351 -19.81 9.09 18.67
CA GLN A 351 -21.06 8.54 19.20
C GLN A 351 -20.85 7.05 19.52
N ASP A 352 -21.57 6.56 20.54
CA ASP A 352 -21.48 5.17 21.02
C ASP A 352 -22.48 4.24 20.34
N ALA A 353 -23.49 4.81 19.68
CA ALA A 353 -24.50 4.08 18.92
C ALA A 353 -24.68 4.68 17.53
N ALA A 354 -25.14 3.85 16.62
CA ALA A 354 -25.40 4.23 15.24
C ALA A 354 -26.65 3.51 14.70
N VAL A 355 -27.36 4.19 13.80
CA VAL A 355 -28.34 3.59 12.90
C VAL A 355 -27.89 3.71 11.45
N GLY A 356 -28.74 3.28 10.51
CA GLY A 356 -28.46 3.31 9.07
C GLY A 356 -27.86 4.64 8.60
N ALA A 357 -26.68 4.55 7.98
CA ALA A 357 -25.92 5.65 7.39
C ALA A 357 -25.41 6.75 8.34
N ASP A 358 -25.50 6.57 9.67
CA ASP A 358 -24.80 7.46 10.59
C ASP A 358 -23.27 7.31 10.39
N VAL A 359 -22.53 8.43 10.47
CA VAL A 359 -21.07 8.43 10.29
C VAL A 359 -20.39 8.59 11.65
N VAL A 360 -19.83 7.50 12.17
CA VAL A 360 -19.06 7.49 13.41
C VAL A 360 -17.60 7.84 13.11
N ARG A 361 -17.08 8.90 13.74
CA ARG A 361 -15.64 9.25 13.68
C ARG A 361 -14.92 8.61 14.85
N LEU A 362 -13.85 7.88 14.56
CA LEU A 362 -13.00 7.19 15.54
C LEU A 362 -11.60 7.78 15.50
N GLN A 363 -11.02 8.02 16.66
CA GLN A 363 -9.72 8.66 16.81
C GLN A 363 -8.89 7.97 17.89
N ALA A 364 -7.57 7.90 17.68
CA ALA A 364 -6.60 7.46 18.68
C ALA A 364 -5.35 8.33 18.67
N VAL A 365 -4.87 8.70 19.86
CA VAL A 365 -3.56 9.34 20.06
C VAL A 365 -2.60 8.28 20.57
N VAL A 366 -1.47 8.11 19.89
CA VAL A 366 -0.51 7.04 20.15
C VAL A 366 0.90 7.58 20.25
N GLU A 367 1.65 7.12 21.25
CA GLU A 367 3.05 7.48 21.47
C GLU A 367 3.93 6.24 21.36
N ASP A 368 5.09 6.38 20.73
CA ASP A 368 6.13 5.35 20.79
C ASP A 368 7.16 5.71 21.86
N PRO A 369 7.44 4.83 22.85
CA PRO A 369 8.41 5.13 23.92
C PRO A 369 9.84 5.41 23.44
N LEU A 370 10.18 4.99 22.23
CA LEU A 370 11.49 5.19 21.60
C LEU A 370 11.43 6.26 20.49
N GLY A 371 10.28 6.90 20.29
CA GLY A 371 10.07 7.90 19.24
C GLY A 371 10.07 7.33 17.83
N GLU A 372 9.83 6.03 17.68
CA GLU A 372 9.81 5.36 16.38
C GLU A 372 8.60 5.78 15.54
N ALA A 373 8.74 5.65 14.21
CA ALA A 373 7.64 5.92 13.28
C ALA A 373 6.48 4.92 13.49
N LEU A 374 5.26 5.44 13.48
CA LEU A 374 4.03 4.69 13.73
C LEU A 374 3.24 4.46 12.45
N THR A 375 2.76 3.23 12.25
CA THR A 375 1.84 2.83 11.18
C THR A 375 0.49 2.42 11.77
N PHE A 376 -0.59 3.04 11.32
CA PHE A 376 -1.96 2.77 11.77
C PHE A 376 -2.70 1.87 10.77
N ALA A 377 -3.29 0.78 11.25
CA ALA A 377 -4.13 -0.11 10.46
C ALA A 377 -5.51 -0.26 11.12
N TRP A 378 -6.57 -0.07 10.33
CA TRP A 378 -7.95 -0.12 10.77
C TRP A 378 -8.69 -1.24 10.05
N THR A 379 -9.44 -2.04 10.80
CA THR A 379 -10.28 -3.12 10.26
C THR A 379 -11.63 -3.11 10.95
N THR A 380 -12.68 -3.54 10.28
CA THR A 380 -14.01 -3.68 10.87
C THR A 380 -14.60 -5.05 10.57
N ASN A 381 -15.41 -5.58 11.47
CA ASN A 381 -16.07 -6.87 11.28
C ASN A 381 -17.36 -6.78 10.43
N THR A 382 -17.96 -5.58 10.33
CA THR A 382 -19.16 -5.25 9.55
C THR A 382 -19.23 -3.73 9.37
N GLY A 383 -19.98 -3.24 8.38
CA GLY A 383 -19.96 -1.82 8.05
C GLY A 383 -18.75 -1.44 7.20
N LEU A 384 -18.72 -0.17 6.82
CA LEU A 384 -17.76 0.39 5.89
C LEU A 384 -16.78 1.31 6.61
N LEU A 385 -15.50 1.18 6.30
CA LEU A 385 -14.49 2.15 6.73
C LEU A 385 -14.20 3.14 5.60
N GLY A 386 -14.21 4.43 5.96
CA GLY A 386 -13.68 5.48 5.10
C GLY A 386 -12.14 5.45 5.04
N PRO A 387 -11.53 6.24 4.15
CA PRO A 387 -10.07 6.34 4.08
C PRO A 387 -9.51 6.88 5.41
N PRO A 388 -8.56 6.19 6.05
CA PRO A 388 -7.98 6.67 7.30
C PRO A 388 -7.09 7.89 7.06
N SER A 389 -6.95 8.73 8.09
CA SER A 389 -6.00 9.84 8.12
C SER A 389 -5.07 9.74 9.32
N GLN A 390 -3.84 10.25 9.17
CA GLN A 390 -2.85 10.31 10.23
C GLN A 390 -2.16 11.68 10.22
N THR A 391 -2.05 12.29 11.40
CA THR A 391 -1.25 13.51 11.64
C THR A 391 -0.36 13.28 12.85
N GLY A 392 0.91 12.90 12.61
CA GLY A 392 1.84 12.56 13.68
C GLY A 392 1.37 11.36 14.50
N SER A 393 1.08 11.60 15.79
CA SER A 393 0.58 10.61 16.76
C SER A 393 -0.94 10.40 16.71
N LEU A 394 -1.69 11.23 15.99
CA LEU A 394 -3.14 11.12 15.86
C LEU A 394 -3.50 10.30 14.62
N GLY A 395 -4.23 9.19 14.81
CA GLY A 395 -4.87 8.43 13.76
C GLY A 395 -6.39 8.55 13.82
N GLU A 396 -7.03 8.68 12.66
CA GLU A 396 -8.49 8.83 12.55
C GLU A 396 -9.06 7.95 11.43
N VAL A 397 -10.30 7.47 11.63
CA VAL A 397 -11.07 6.78 10.58
C VAL A 397 -12.56 7.06 10.76
N ARG A 398 -13.34 6.93 9.68
CA ARG A 398 -14.80 7.00 9.68
C ARG A 398 -15.38 5.61 9.51
N TRP A 399 -16.47 5.31 10.21
CA TRP A 399 -17.25 4.10 10.05
C TRP A 399 -18.72 4.44 9.77
N SER A 400 -19.36 3.68 8.88
CA SER A 400 -20.81 3.79 8.62
C SER A 400 -21.36 2.48 8.04
N GLU A 401 -22.64 2.17 8.32
CA GLU A 401 -23.36 1.06 7.69
C GLU A 401 -24.67 1.58 7.06
N PRO A 402 -24.74 1.71 5.72
CA PRO A 402 -25.91 2.23 5.01
C PRO A 402 -27.16 1.33 5.02
N SER A 403 -26.99 0.01 5.11
CA SER A 403 -28.03 -0.96 4.76
C SER A 403 -28.60 -1.70 5.98
N CYS A 404 -27.82 -2.59 6.59
CA CYS A 404 -28.19 -3.37 7.75
C CYS A 404 -26.94 -3.94 8.43
N VAL A 405 -27.08 -4.43 9.66
CA VAL A 405 -26.01 -5.20 10.34
C VAL A 405 -26.50 -6.63 10.57
N PRO A 406 -25.70 -7.68 10.31
CA PRO A 406 -26.09 -9.05 10.63
C PRO A 406 -26.51 -9.19 12.10
N SER A 407 -27.62 -9.87 12.37
CA SER A 407 -28.25 -9.91 13.70
C SER A 407 -27.41 -10.58 14.79
N ASP A 408 -26.42 -11.38 14.40
CA ASP A 408 -25.44 -12.05 15.26
C ASP A 408 -24.15 -11.26 15.47
N ARG A 409 -24.06 -10.02 14.94
CA ARG A 409 -22.85 -9.18 14.96
C ARG A 409 -23.10 -7.87 15.70
N GLU A 410 -22.27 -7.58 16.69
CA GLU A 410 -22.07 -6.22 17.17
C GLU A 410 -20.96 -5.54 16.35
N PRO A 411 -21.19 -4.35 15.76
CA PRO A 411 -20.17 -3.66 15.00
C PRO A 411 -18.95 -3.30 15.84
N THR A 412 -17.77 -3.68 15.34
CA THR A 412 -16.50 -3.36 15.96
C THR A 412 -15.50 -2.85 14.94
N VAL A 413 -14.68 -1.90 15.36
CA VAL A 413 -13.54 -1.40 14.58
C VAL A 413 -12.27 -1.64 15.38
N ARG A 414 -11.36 -2.45 14.85
CA ARG A 414 -10.07 -2.76 15.45
C ARG A 414 -8.99 -1.87 14.86
N LEU A 415 -8.36 -1.09 15.73
CA LEU A 415 -7.13 -0.36 15.49
C LEU A 415 -5.93 -1.25 15.85
N THR A 416 -4.95 -1.35 14.95
CA THR A 416 -3.62 -1.90 15.21
C THR A 416 -2.58 -0.84 14.85
N VAL A 417 -1.76 -0.42 15.81
CA VAL A 417 -0.65 0.50 15.57
C VAL A 417 0.66 -0.24 15.74
N THR A 418 1.54 -0.15 14.75
CA THR A 418 2.83 -0.85 14.70
C THR A 418 3.96 0.16 14.55
N ASN A 419 5.01 0.03 15.36
CA ASN A 419 6.20 0.87 15.24
C ASN A 419 7.23 0.28 14.26
N ALA A 420 8.31 1.02 13.97
CA ALA A 420 9.34 0.61 13.01
C ALA A 420 10.06 -0.69 13.42
N SER A 421 10.15 -0.98 14.72
CA SER A 421 10.67 -2.25 15.28
C SER A 421 9.70 -3.44 15.16
N GLY A 422 8.50 -3.26 14.60
CA GLY A 422 7.51 -4.30 14.37
C GLY A 422 6.68 -4.67 15.61
N MET A 423 6.76 -3.89 16.68
CA MET A 423 5.94 -4.07 17.88
C MET A 423 4.60 -3.37 17.71
N SER A 424 3.53 -3.98 18.21
CA SER A 424 2.16 -3.46 18.00
C SER A 424 1.38 -3.29 19.30
N ALA A 425 0.46 -2.33 19.28
CA ALA A 425 -0.64 -2.18 20.25
C ALA A 425 -1.98 -2.17 19.51
N THR A 426 -3.02 -2.69 20.16
CA THR A 426 -4.36 -2.76 19.55
C THR A 426 -5.44 -2.21 20.47
N HIS A 427 -6.45 -1.59 19.88
CA HIS A 427 -7.68 -1.18 20.55
C HIS A 427 -8.89 -1.55 19.69
N THR A 428 -10.02 -1.86 20.32
CA THR A 428 -11.26 -2.20 19.63
C THR A 428 -12.36 -1.25 20.08
N TYR A 429 -12.89 -0.47 19.14
CA TYR A 429 -14.09 0.34 19.31
C TYR A 429 -15.31 -0.56 19.12
N VAL A 430 -16.31 -0.38 19.98
CA VAL A 430 -17.61 -1.07 19.89
C VAL A 430 -18.66 -0.01 19.60
N ILE A 431 -19.46 -0.23 18.55
CA ILE A 431 -20.51 0.69 18.13
C ILE A 431 -21.83 -0.05 18.31
N ARG A 432 -22.66 0.40 19.25
CA ARG A 432 -23.97 -0.20 19.49
C ARG A 432 -24.87 0.05 18.29
N TRP A 433 -25.37 -1.02 17.68
CA TRP A 433 -26.27 -0.91 16.54
C TRP A 433 -27.73 -0.77 17.01
N GLU A 434 -28.38 0.33 16.60
CA GLU A 434 -29.79 0.60 16.88
C GLU A 434 -30.65 0.60 15.60
N GLY A 435 -30.02 0.31 14.45
CA GLY A 435 -30.68 0.25 13.15
C GLY A 435 -31.28 -1.13 12.84
N ARG A 436 -31.61 -1.34 11.56
CA ARG A 436 -32.18 -2.61 11.07
C ARG A 436 -31.14 -3.74 11.12
N GLY A 437 -31.54 -4.90 11.63
CA GLY A 437 -30.78 -6.14 11.46
C GLY A 437 -30.97 -6.73 10.06
N CYS A 438 -29.96 -7.35 9.48
CA CYS A 438 -30.11 -8.05 8.19
C CYS A 438 -31.02 -9.27 8.36
N GLY A 439 -31.89 -9.53 7.37
CA GLY A 439 -32.65 -10.77 7.26
C GLY A 439 -31.89 -11.79 6.43
N ALA A 440 -32.47 -12.27 5.34
CA ALA A 440 -31.88 -13.32 4.50
C ALA A 440 -30.66 -12.84 3.71
N PHE A 441 -30.50 -11.54 3.51
CA PHE A 441 -29.45 -10.95 2.67
C PHE A 441 -28.42 -10.17 3.50
N ALA A 442 -27.15 -10.31 3.13
CA ALA A 442 -26.05 -9.58 3.74
C ALA A 442 -26.11 -8.06 3.41
N PRO A 443 -25.38 -7.21 4.16
CA PRO A 443 -25.27 -5.79 3.85
C PRO A 443 -24.77 -5.56 2.42
N CYS A 444 -25.22 -4.47 1.78
CA CYS A 444 -24.78 -4.13 0.43
C CYS A 444 -23.26 -3.91 0.40
N SER A 445 -22.57 -4.62 -0.50
CA SER A 445 -21.12 -4.54 -0.62
C SER A 445 -20.70 -3.23 -1.28
N ALA A 446 -20.03 -2.38 -0.51
CA ALA A 446 -19.63 -1.05 -0.93
C ALA A 446 -18.25 -0.66 -0.39
N ARG A 447 -17.71 0.43 -0.91
CA ARG A 447 -16.53 1.13 -0.38
C ARG A 447 -16.93 2.55 0.04
N MET A 448 -16.45 2.99 1.19
CA MET A 448 -16.68 4.35 1.67
C MET A 448 -15.46 5.22 1.33
N GLU A 449 -15.70 6.32 0.63
CA GLU A 449 -14.73 7.38 0.36
C GLU A 449 -14.98 8.58 1.29
N ARG A 450 -14.37 9.75 1.01
CA ARG A 450 -14.50 10.92 1.91
C ARG A 450 -15.92 11.50 1.93
N ASP A 451 -16.61 11.44 0.79
CA ASP A 451 -17.90 12.07 0.47
C ASP A 451 -18.78 11.17 -0.42
N ARG A 452 -18.42 9.89 -0.56
CA ARG A 452 -19.13 8.94 -1.42
C ARG A 452 -19.19 7.55 -0.80
N VAL A 453 -20.28 6.84 -1.03
CA VAL A 453 -20.40 5.40 -0.85
C VAL A 453 -20.56 4.80 -2.24
N VAL A 454 -19.62 3.95 -2.65
CA VAL A 454 -19.62 3.35 -4.00
C VAL A 454 -19.92 1.87 -3.90
N LEU A 455 -20.97 1.42 -4.58
CA LEU A 455 -21.25 -0.01 -4.67
C LEU A 455 -20.11 -0.75 -5.39
N THR A 456 -19.89 -1.99 -4.97
CA THR A 456 -18.85 -2.87 -5.55
C THR A 456 -19.42 -4.16 -6.14
N ALA A 457 -20.72 -4.39 -5.93
CA ALA A 457 -21.49 -5.50 -6.46
C ALA A 457 -22.97 -5.15 -6.40
N ASP A 458 -23.77 -5.87 -7.19
CA ASP A 458 -25.23 -5.85 -7.04
C ASP A 458 -25.62 -6.38 -5.66
N CYS A 459 -26.67 -5.82 -5.05
CA CYS A 459 -27.16 -6.29 -3.76
C CYS A 459 -28.69 -6.39 -3.73
N MET A 460 -29.17 -7.25 -2.84
CA MET A 460 -30.59 -7.35 -2.47
C MET A 460 -30.78 -6.74 -1.08
N THR A 461 -31.92 -6.08 -0.86
CA THR A 461 -32.25 -5.47 0.42
C THR A 461 -33.70 -5.70 0.81
N GLU A 462 -33.92 -6.03 2.08
CA GLU A 462 -35.25 -6.24 2.68
C GLU A 462 -35.80 -4.97 3.35
N GLY A 463 -35.09 -3.86 3.23
CA GLY A 463 -35.52 -2.55 3.71
C GLY A 463 -34.70 -1.42 3.10
N THR A 464 -34.95 -0.19 3.55
CA THR A 464 -34.26 1.00 3.04
C THR A 464 -32.74 0.92 3.21
N VAL A 465 -32.02 1.31 2.16
CA VAL A 465 -30.60 1.66 2.22
C VAL A 465 -30.49 3.19 2.33
N HIS A 466 -29.79 3.66 3.35
CA HIS A 466 -29.70 5.07 3.65
C HIS A 466 -28.44 5.71 3.03
N VAL A 467 -28.59 6.93 2.50
CA VAL A 467 -27.48 7.76 2.04
C VAL A 467 -26.99 8.62 3.22
N PRO A 468 -25.72 8.51 3.63
CA PRO A 468 -25.19 9.35 4.71
C PRO A 468 -25.32 10.83 4.40
N ASP A 469 -25.48 11.65 5.45
CA ASP A 469 -25.64 13.10 5.28
C ASP A 469 -24.41 13.73 4.60
N GLY A 470 -24.65 14.44 3.50
CA GLY A 470 -23.63 15.06 2.66
C GLY A 470 -22.88 14.11 1.73
N TYR A 471 -23.30 12.84 1.59
CA TYR A 471 -22.63 11.87 0.72
C TYR A 471 -23.35 11.69 -0.61
N THR A 472 -22.58 11.26 -1.60
CA THR A 472 -23.08 10.65 -2.82
C THR A 472 -23.17 9.13 -2.66
N TYR A 473 -24.34 8.56 -2.88
CA TYR A 473 -24.51 7.13 -3.10
C TYR A 473 -24.33 6.85 -4.59
N ASP A 474 -23.20 6.24 -4.93
CA ASP A 474 -22.80 5.94 -6.29
C ASP A 474 -22.96 4.44 -6.54
N GLY A 475 -23.87 4.10 -7.45
CA GLY A 475 -24.08 2.71 -7.82
C GLY A 475 -22.95 2.12 -8.65
N ALA A 476 -22.12 2.95 -9.31
CA ALA A 476 -21.10 2.50 -10.26
C ALA A 476 -21.64 1.48 -11.28
N GLY A 477 -22.90 1.65 -11.71
CA GLY A 477 -23.61 0.77 -12.63
C GLY A 477 -24.26 -0.47 -12.00
N HIS A 478 -24.14 -0.67 -10.68
CA HIS A 478 -24.71 -1.80 -9.96
C HIS A 478 -26.20 -1.63 -9.63
N VAL A 479 -26.83 -2.77 -9.31
CA VAL A 479 -28.26 -2.87 -8.99
C VAL A 479 -28.49 -3.03 -7.48
N VAL A 480 -29.44 -2.26 -6.94
CA VAL A 480 -30.03 -2.46 -5.61
C VAL A 480 -31.44 -2.98 -5.80
N THR A 481 -31.67 -4.26 -5.49
CA THR A 481 -32.97 -4.92 -5.64
C THR A 481 -33.70 -5.00 -4.30
N ALA A 482 -34.85 -4.36 -4.19
CA ALA A 482 -35.76 -4.51 -3.06
C ALA A 482 -36.55 -5.82 -3.16
N VAL A 483 -36.65 -6.52 -2.02
CA VAL A 483 -37.37 -7.78 -1.85
C VAL A 483 -38.12 -7.78 -0.53
N ASP A 484 -39.20 -8.55 -0.43
CA ASP A 484 -39.93 -8.69 0.83
C ASP A 484 -39.08 -9.46 1.88
N PRO A 485 -39.03 -9.00 3.15
CA PRO A 485 -38.48 -9.77 4.25
C PRO A 485 -39.30 -11.05 4.51
N GLU A 486 -38.66 -12.06 5.09
CA GLU A 486 -39.34 -13.31 5.46
C GLU A 486 -40.57 -13.05 6.37
N GLY A 487 -41.75 -13.48 5.93
CA GLY A 487 -43.01 -13.31 6.68
C GLY A 487 -43.53 -11.87 6.74
N GLY A 488 -42.92 -10.93 6.03
CA GLY A 488 -43.31 -9.53 5.96
C GLY A 488 -43.38 -9.01 4.52
N ARG A 489 -43.27 -7.68 4.38
CA ARG A 489 -43.21 -7.00 3.09
C ARG A 489 -42.31 -5.78 3.15
N PHE A 490 -41.80 -5.35 2.00
CA PHE A 490 -40.94 -4.17 1.90
C PHE A 490 -41.73 -2.90 2.19
N LEU A 491 -41.21 -2.05 3.09
CA LEU A 491 -41.84 -0.78 3.46
C LEU A 491 -40.91 0.40 3.14
N GLY A 492 -41.48 1.46 2.58
CA GLY A 492 -40.84 2.73 2.36
C GLY A 492 -39.99 2.79 1.09
N ALA A 493 -38.87 3.51 1.16
CA ALA A 493 -38.00 3.76 0.02
C ALA A 493 -36.90 2.70 -0.10
N VAL A 494 -36.48 2.36 -1.32
CA VAL A 494 -35.27 1.53 -1.51
C VAL A 494 -34.02 2.33 -1.15
N LEU A 495 -33.88 3.54 -1.68
CA LEU A 495 -32.83 4.49 -1.31
C LEU A 495 -33.42 5.73 -0.63
N ARG A 496 -32.82 6.16 0.49
CA ARG A 496 -33.29 7.32 1.24
C ARG A 496 -32.18 8.15 1.86
N ASN A 497 -32.29 9.48 1.81
CA ASN A 497 -31.39 10.37 2.55
C ASN A 497 -31.52 10.20 4.08
N ARG A 498 -30.39 10.32 4.80
CA ARG A 498 -30.38 10.38 6.27
C ARG A 498 -30.45 11.81 6.82
N GLY A 499 -29.69 12.74 6.23
CA GLY A 499 -29.65 14.14 6.64
C GLY A 499 -30.21 15.09 5.57
N THR A 500 -29.80 16.35 5.62
CA THR A 500 -30.38 17.42 4.77
C THR A 500 -29.68 17.58 3.43
N THR A 501 -28.60 16.84 3.17
CA THR A 501 -27.94 16.80 1.87
C THR A 501 -27.70 15.35 1.44
N ALA A 502 -28.04 14.99 0.21
CA ALA A 502 -27.77 13.66 -0.34
C ALA A 502 -27.65 13.72 -1.86
N HIS A 503 -26.85 12.81 -2.42
CA HIS A 503 -26.76 12.64 -3.87
C HIS A 503 -26.89 11.16 -4.23
N VAL A 504 -27.53 10.86 -5.36
CA VAL A 504 -27.63 9.52 -5.95
C VAL A 504 -27.14 9.57 -7.39
N HIS A 505 -26.25 8.66 -7.74
CA HIS A 505 -25.59 8.63 -9.05
C HIS A 505 -25.41 7.21 -9.56
N ASP A 506 -25.62 6.99 -10.87
CA ASP A 506 -25.28 5.76 -11.60
C ASP A 506 -25.69 4.45 -10.89
N VAL A 507 -26.91 4.41 -10.34
CA VAL A 507 -27.48 3.23 -9.67
C VAL A 507 -28.72 2.75 -10.41
N THR A 508 -28.90 1.43 -10.47
CA THR A 508 -30.19 0.84 -10.84
C THR A 508 -30.93 0.41 -9.57
N VAL A 509 -32.10 0.98 -9.32
CA VAL A 509 -33.00 0.58 -8.25
C VAL A 509 -34.10 -0.28 -8.87
N ASP A 510 -34.26 -1.49 -8.34
CA ASP A 510 -35.22 -2.48 -8.82
C ASP A 510 -36.07 -2.98 -7.63
N ALA A 511 -37.32 -3.36 -7.85
CA ALA A 511 -38.16 -4.01 -6.86
C ALA A 511 -38.81 -5.25 -7.48
N ARG A 512 -38.49 -6.44 -6.95
CA ARG A 512 -38.92 -7.70 -7.58
C ARG A 512 -39.84 -8.50 -6.70
N GLY A 513 -40.99 -8.88 -7.25
CA GLY A 513 -41.88 -9.88 -6.66
C GLY A 513 -42.45 -9.48 -5.30
N LEU A 514 -42.58 -8.17 -5.04
CA LEU A 514 -43.18 -7.67 -3.81
C LEU A 514 -44.68 -8.04 -3.76
N ALA A 515 -45.13 -8.57 -2.63
CA ALA A 515 -46.52 -8.93 -2.41
C ALA A 515 -47.40 -7.68 -2.15
N GLU A 516 -48.55 -7.54 -2.84
CA GLU A 516 -49.62 -6.66 -2.35
C GLU A 516 -50.36 -7.39 -1.23
N SER A 517 -50.00 -7.10 0.02
CA SER A 517 -50.86 -7.47 1.16
C SER A 517 -51.58 -6.28 1.79
N ALA A 518 -51.19 -5.05 1.47
CA ALA A 518 -51.81 -3.81 1.94
C ALA A 518 -51.37 -2.60 1.08
N CYS A 519 -52.18 -1.54 1.06
CA CYS A 519 -51.80 -0.26 0.49
C CYS A 519 -51.18 0.65 1.56
N ASP A 520 -49.91 1.00 1.42
CA ASP A 520 -49.22 1.88 2.37
C ASP A 520 -49.32 3.36 2.05
N GLY A 521 -49.16 4.17 3.09
CA GLY A 521 -49.10 5.62 3.01
C GLY A 521 -47.90 6.20 3.75
N GLY A 522 -47.60 7.47 3.48
CA GLY A 522 -46.63 8.25 4.25
C GLY A 522 -45.19 7.75 4.13
N GLU A 523 -44.61 7.32 5.25
CA GLU A 523 -43.23 6.83 5.31
C GLU A 523 -43.07 5.40 4.79
N ASP A 524 -44.13 4.59 4.91
CA ASP A 524 -44.13 3.18 4.54
C ASP A 524 -44.51 2.95 3.07
N ALA A 525 -45.06 3.96 2.39
CA ALA A 525 -45.39 3.87 0.96
C ALA A 525 -44.17 3.50 0.11
N LEU A 526 -44.31 2.52 -0.77
CA LEU A 526 -43.23 2.07 -1.66
C LEU A 526 -42.71 3.22 -2.53
N SER A 527 -41.39 3.42 -2.52
CA SER A 527 -40.71 4.29 -3.46
C SER A 527 -39.32 3.75 -3.85
N GLY A 528 -38.83 4.11 -5.02
CA GLY A 528 -37.48 3.75 -5.45
C GLY A 528 -36.44 4.59 -4.72
N ILE A 529 -36.35 5.87 -5.08
CA ILE A 529 -35.45 6.84 -4.46
C ILE A 529 -36.30 7.93 -3.81
N ARG A 530 -36.15 8.12 -2.49
CA ARG A 530 -36.88 9.15 -1.75
C ARG A 530 -35.94 10.12 -1.06
N PHE A 531 -36.08 11.41 -1.40
CA PHE A 531 -35.51 12.52 -0.64
C PHE A 531 -36.60 13.15 0.22
N THR A 532 -36.39 13.21 1.54
CA THR A 532 -37.27 13.88 2.50
C THR A 532 -36.49 14.96 3.24
N GLY A 533 -36.87 16.22 3.03
CA GLY A 533 -36.26 17.36 3.71
C GLY A 533 -34.80 17.62 3.32
N ALA A 534 -34.35 17.12 2.15
CA ALA A 534 -32.97 17.23 1.69
C ALA A 534 -32.84 17.91 0.33
N SER A 535 -31.72 18.63 0.17
CA SER A 535 -31.23 19.14 -1.10
C SER A 535 -30.22 18.17 -1.73
N GLY A 536 -29.97 18.29 -3.03
CA GLY A 536 -28.91 17.56 -3.71
C GLY A 536 -29.29 17.12 -5.12
N SER A 537 -28.92 15.91 -5.52
CA SER A 537 -29.14 15.45 -6.90
C SER A 537 -29.42 13.95 -7.02
N ILE A 538 -30.20 13.59 -8.03
CA ILE A 538 -30.48 12.21 -8.45
C ILE A 538 -30.17 12.18 -9.95
N THR A 539 -29.09 11.51 -10.33
CA THR A 539 -28.49 11.64 -11.67
C THR A 539 -28.15 10.30 -12.28
N ASP A 540 -28.30 10.21 -13.60
CA ASP A 540 -27.79 9.08 -14.40
C ASP A 540 -28.24 7.70 -13.88
N SER A 541 -29.39 7.64 -13.20
CA SER A 541 -29.86 6.45 -12.49
C SER A 541 -31.08 5.83 -13.17
N ARG A 542 -31.32 4.56 -12.86
CA ARG A 542 -32.48 3.79 -13.36
C ARG A 542 -33.34 3.36 -12.19
N VAL A 543 -34.66 3.47 -12.32
CA VAL A 543 -35.61 3.00 -11.30
C VAL A 543 -36.71 2.19 -11.97
N TRP A 544 -36.73 0.89 -11.73
CA TRP A 544 -37.55 -0.09 -12.45
C TRP A 544 -38.41 -0.94 -11.52
N ASP A 545 -39.56 -1.36 -12.05
CA ASP A 545 -40.41 -2.40 -11.45
C ASP A 545 -40.87 -2.10 -10.01
N LEU A 546 -41.00 -0.81 -9.66
CA LEU A 546 -41.55 -0.34 -8.37
C LEU A 546 -43.07 -0.61 -8.27
N ARG A 547 -43.43 -1.89 -8.15
CA ARG A 547 -44.81 -2.38 -8.07
C ARG A 547 -44.93 -3.50 -7.05
N GLN A 548 -46.07 -3.54 -6.40
CA GLN A 548 -46.52 -4.71 -5.67
C GLN A 548 -47.49 -5.50 -6.58
N ASN A 549 -47.44 -6.83 -6.52
CA ASN A 549 -48.39 -7.73 -7.19
C ASN A 549 -48.54 -7.56 -8.72
N ALA A 550 -47.43 -7.80 -9.46
CA ALA A 550 -47.38 -8.14 -10.89
C ALA A 550 -48.46 -7.49 -11.80
N GLU A 551 -48.61 -6.16 -11.69
CA GLU A 551 -49.44 -5.27 -12.53
C GLU A 551 -50.95 -5.17 -12.22
N GLN A 552 -51.48 -5.85 -11.20
CA GLN A 552 -52.91 -5.77 -10.86
C GLN A 552 -53.25 -4.78 -9.74
N GLY A 553 -52.23 -4.19 -9.13
CA GLY A 553 -52.39 -3.33 -7.96
C GLY A 553 -53.02 -1.97 -8.25
N ALA A 554 -53.94 -1.56 -7.37
CA ALA A 554 -54.62 -0.26 -7.40
C ALA A 554 -54.16 0.69 -6.27
N CYS A 555 -53.24 0.23 -5.39
CA CYS A 555 -52.71 1.01 -4.30
C CYS A 555 -51.96 2.26 -4.82
N GLN A 556 -52.17 3.41 -4.15
CA GLN A 556 -51.61 4.70 -4.55
C GLN A 556 -50.15 4.87 -4.06
N GLU A 557 -49.34 3.84 -4.26
CA GLU A 557 -47.91 3.79 -3.90
C GLU A 557 -47.07 3.31 -5.10
N GLY A 558 -45.77 3.11 -4.89
CA GLY A 558 -44.82 2.77 -5.96
C GLY A 558 -44.50 4.01 -6.79
N VAL A 559 -43.82 4.96 -6.15
CA VAL A 559 -43.25 6.16 -6.79
C VAL A 559 -41.79 5.89 -7.14
N ALA A 560 -41.38 6.10 -8.40
CA ALA A 560 -40.00 5.80 -8.78
C ALA A 560 -39.00 6.76 -8.09
N ILE A 561 -39.21 8.08 -8.23
CA ILE A 561 -38.41 9.12 -7.59
C ILE A 561 -39.34 10.07 -6.84
N GLU A 562 -39.17 10.21 -5.53
CA GLU A 562 -39.98 11.08 -4.68
C GLU A 562 -39.10 12.11 -3.96
N VAL A 563 -39.31 13.38 -4.25
CA VAL A 563 -38.67 14.51 -3.56
C VAL A 563 -39.73 15.27 -2.79
N ARG A 564 -39.62 15.25 -1.46
CA ARG A 564 -40.59 15.93 -0.59
C ARG A 564 -39.93 16.78 0.49
N ASN A 565 -40.60 17.87 0.83
CA ASN A 565 -40.31 18.67 2.00
C ASN A 565 -41.62 19.05 2.70
N ALA A 566 -41.57 19.37 3.99
CA ALA A 566 -42.78 19.80 4.67
C ALA A 566 -43.32 21.09 4.06
N VAL A 567 -44.64 21.24 4.01
CA VAL A 567 -45.31 22.42 3.42
C VAL A 567 -45.01 23.68 4.23
N ASP A 568 -44.86 23.52 5.55
CA ASP A 568 -44.53 24.55 6.54
C ASP A 568 -43.02 24.59 6.87
N ALA A 569 -42.17 23.92 6.09
CA ALA A 569 -40.73 23.97 6.28
C ALA A 569 -40.20 25.40 6.15
N ALA A 570 -39.30 25.79 7.07
CA ALA A 570 -38.67 27.11 7.04
C ALA A 570 -37.70 27.30 5.85
N GLU A 571 -37.12 26.21 5.35
CA GLU A 571 -36.15 26.22 4.26
C GLU A 571 -36.68 25.43 3.07
N VAL A 572 -36.57 26.03 1.88
CA VAL A 572 -36.83 25.37 0.61
C VAL A 572 -35.68 24.42 0.28
N ARG A 573 -36.00 23.23 -0.22
CA ARG A 573 -35.00 22.22 -0.64
C ARG A 573 -34.89 22.19 -2.15
N ALA A 574 -33.66 22.20 -2.66
CA ALA A 574 -33.40 22.20 -4.10
C ALA A 574 -32.85 20.84 -4.53
N VAL A 575 -33.48 20.21 -5.52
CA VAL A 575 -33.07 18.90 -6.03
C VAL A 575 -33.02 18.89 -7.55
N GLU A 576 -31.88 18.46 -8.09
CA GLU A 576 -31.71 18.17 -9.51
C GLU A 576 -32.05 16.70 -9.77
N VAL A 577 -33.02 16.45 -10.66
CA VAL A 577 -33.39 15.11 -11.14
C VAL A 577 -33.06 15.08 -12.62
N LEU A 578 -31.89 14.54 -12.97
CA LEU A 578 -31.27 14.74 -14.27
C LEU A 578 -30.84 13.42 -14.93
N ARG A 579 -31.23 13.20 -16.19
CA ARG A 579 -30.84 12.02 -16.99
C ARG A 579 -31.16 10.67 -16.35
N ASN A 580 -32.27 10.60 -15.61
CA ASN A 580 -32.75 9.33 -15.06
C ASN A 580 -33.69 8.62 -16.03
N HIS A 581 -33.79 7.30 -15.91
CA HIS A 581 -34.79 6.50 -16.61
C HIS A 581 -35.66 5.76 -15.60
N VAL A 582 -36.94 6.11 -15.58
CA VAL A 582 -37.93 5.50 -14.70
C VAL A 582 -38.99 4.78 -15.53
N SER A 583 -39.24 3.53 -15.19
CA SER A 583 -40.23 2.68 -15.86
C SER A 583 -40.75 1.66 -14.86
N GLY A 584 -41.88 1.01 -15.16
CA GLY A 584 -42.33 -0.06 -14.30
C GLY A 584 -42.78 0.40 -12.90
N TYR A 585 -43.03 1.69 -12.65
CA TYR A 585 -43.62 2.13 -11.37
C TYR A 585 -45.14 1.92 -11.34
N GLN A 586 -45.72 1.92 -10.13
CA GLN A 586 -47.13 1.65 -9.94
C GLN A 586 -48.00 2.92 -10.02
N LYS A 587 -47.66 3.98 -9.27
CA LYS A 587 -48.47 5.23 -9.24
C LYS A 587 -47.85 6.41 -9.96
N ALA A 588 -46.59 6.74 -9.67
CA ALA A 588 -45.96 7.94 -10.23
C ALA A 588 -44.48 7.75 -10.58
N GLY A 589 -44.02 8.43 -11.64
CA GLY A 589 -42.62 8.42 -12.04
C GLY A 589 -41.77 9.30 -11.15
N ILE A 590 -41.85 10.62 -11.33
CA ILE A 590 -41.07 11.62 -10.61
C ILE A 590 -42.03 12.56 -9.88
N VAL A 591 -41.88 12.72 -8.57
CA VAL A 591 -42.77 13.54 -7.74
C VAL A 591 -41.98 14.59 -6.97
N GLY A 592 -42.40 15.84 -7.07
CA GLY A 592 -42.01 16.94 -6.20
C GLY A 592 -43.20 17.41 -5.35
N SER A 593 -43.02 17.48 -4.03
CA SER A 593 -44.09 17.92 -3.13
C SER A 593 -43.59 18.79 -1.97
N GLY A 594 -44.36 19.83 -1.64
CA GLY A 594 -44.06 20.74 -0.52
C GLY A 594 -43.06 21.84 -0.86
N GLN A 595 -42.33 22.34 0.13
CA GLN A 595 -41.31 23.41 -0.02
C GLN A 595 -40.05 22.90 -0.76
N VAL A 596 -40.21 22.58 -2.05
CA VAL A 596 -39.19 22.01 -2.93
C VAL A 596 -39.09 22.85 -4.20
N VAL A 597 -37.85 23.09 -4.65
CA VAL A 597 -37.53 23.52 -6.01
C VAL A 597 -36.91 22.31 -6.73
N MET A 598 -37.63 21.74 -7.68
CA MET A 598 -37.20 20.53 -8.40
C MET A 598 -36.87 20.86 -9.86
N ALA A 599 -35.65 20.55 -10.28
CA ALA A 599 -35.24 20.63 -11.69
C ALA A 599 -35.28 19.23 -12.31
N VAL A 600 -36.35 18.92 -13.04
CA VAL A 600 -36.55 17.64 -13.71
C VAL A 600 -36.12 17.78 -15.16
N ASP A 601 -34.87 17.44 -15.46
CA ASP A 601 -34.28 17.70 -16.77
C ASP A 601 -33.79 16.42 -17.46
N ASP A 602 -34.02 16.31 -18.77
CA ASP A 602 -33.49 15.24 -19.62
C ASP A 602 -33.79 13.80 -19.13
N ASN A 603 -34.92 13.58 -18.44
CA ASN A 603 -35.32 12.25 -17.96
C ASN A 603 -36.20 11.50 -18.96
N ALA A 604 -36.15 10.17 -18.91
CA ALA A 604 -37.09 9.28 -19.58
C ALA A 604 -38.07 8.68 -18.55
N VAL A 605 -39.37 8.91 -18.74
CA VAL A 605 -40.44 8.54 -17.81
C VAL A 605 -41.50 7.73 -18.55
N GLU A 606 -41.57 6.42 -18.26
CA GLU A 606 -42.39 5.47 -19.03
C GLU A 606 -43.49 4.85 -18.15
N GLY A 607 -44.73 5.24 -18.45
CA GLY A 607 -45.93 4.82 -17.73
C GLY A 607 -46.44 3.42 -18.08
N GLY A 608 -45.87 2.75 -19.09
CA GLY A 608 -46.21 1.37 -19.46
C GLY A 608 -47.45 1.19 -20.34
N GLY A 609 -48.13 2.27 -20.74
CA GLY A 609 -49.29 2.24 -21.63
C GLY A 609 -50.63 2.12 -20.88
N PRO A 610 -51.72 1.79 -21.61
CA PRO A 610 -53.07 1.72 -21.06
C PRO A 610 -53.19 0.75 -19.88
N SER A 611 -53.77 1.22 -18.77
CA SER A 611 -53.96 0.46 -17.53
C SER A 611 -55.41 0.53 -17.06
N ALA A 612 -55.98 -0.60 -16.66
CA ALA A 612 -57.31 -0.66 -16.05
C ALA A 612 -57.29 -0.59 -14.51
N HIS A 613 -56.10 -0.63 -13.90
CA HIS A 613 -55.92 -0.83 -12.46
C HIS A 613 -55.67 0.48 -11.70
N ILE A 614 -54.88 1.37 -12.29
CA ILE A 614 -54.46 2.60 -11.63
C ILE A 614 -54.18 3.70 -12.67
N ALA A 615 -54.73 4.89 -12.41
CA ALA A 615 -54.38 6.09 -13.15
C ALA A 615 -52.99 6.58 -12.72
N ARG A 616 -52.02 6.46 -13.63
CA ARG A 616 -50.61 6.80 -13.41
C ARG A 616 -50.33 8.26 -13.72
N VAL A 617 -49.27 8.78 -13.09
CA VAL A 617 -48.72 10.11 -13.39
C VAL A 617 -47.25 9.98 -13.76
N GLY A 618 -46.79 10.68 -14.80
CA GLY A 618 -45.37 10.68 -15.16
C GLY A 618 -44.55 11.56 -14.23
N ILE A 619 -44.71 12.88 -14.36
CA ILE A 619 -44.06 13.90 -13.54
C ILE A 619 -45.14 14.66 -12.77
N LEU A 620 -44.98 14.81 -11.45
CA LEU A 620 -45.93 15.49 -10.57
C LEU A 620 -45.26 16.63 -9.81
N PHE A 621 -45.86 17.82 -9.89
CA PHE A 621 -45.62 18.91 -8.95
C PHE A 621 -46.87 19.12 -8.11
N SER A 622 -46.73 19.09 -6.79
CA SER A 622 -47.85 19.20 -5.86
C SER A 622 -47.50 20.00 -4.61
N SER A 623 -48.53 20.42 -3.88
CA SER A 623 -48.42 20.94 -2.51
C SER A 623 -47.44 22.11 -2.35
N GLY A 624 -47.34 22.98 -3.35
CA GLY A 624 -46.45 24.15 -3.32
C GLY A 624 -45.07 23.94 -3.93
N ALA A 625 -44.81 22.80 -4.55
CA ALA A 625 -43.56 22.58 -5.27
C ALA A 625 -43.40 23.58 -6.43
N THR A 626 -42.16 23.98 -6.69
CA THR A 626 -41.77 24.89 -7.78
C THR A 626 -40.61 24.29 -8.58
N GLY A 627 -40.19 24.94 -9.67
CA GLY A 627 -39.01 24.53 -10.43
C GLY A 627 -39.27 24.38 -11.91
N ARG A 628 -38.81 23.28 -12.52
CA ARG A 628 -38.94 23.08 -13.97
C ARG A 628 -39.01 21.61 -14.36
N ALA A 629 -39.63 21.35 -15.50
CA ALA A 629 -39.55 20.11 -16.25
C ALA A 629 -39.09 20.43 -17.69
N VAL A 630 -37.82 20.15 -18.02
CA VAL A 630 -37.23 20.52 -19.31
C VAL A 630 -36.63 19.33 -20.05
N SER A 631 -36.89 19.24 -21.36
CA SER A 631 -36.27 18.21 -22.23
C SER A 631 -36.56 16.75 -21.83
N ASN A 632 -37.62 16.48 -21.06
CA ASN A 632 -37.97 15.12 -20.67
C ASN A 632 -38.72 14.40 -21.80
N ARG A 633 -38.58 13.08 -21.83
CA ARG A 633 -39.44 12.18 -22.60
C ARG A 633 -40.43 11.50 -21.66
N VAL A 634 -41.72 11.79 -21.79
CA VAL A 634 -42.79 11.27 -20.92
C VAL A 634 -43.81 10.51 -21.76
N VAL A 635 -43.95 9.20 -21.55
CA VAL A 635 -44.73 8.35 -22.45
C VAL A 635 -45.63 7.35 -21.73
N GLY A 636 -46.83 7.12 -22.27
CA GLY A 636 -47.64 5.94 -21.96
C GLY A 636 -48.42 6.01 -20.65
N HIS A 637 -48.99 7.15 -20.30
CA HIS A 637 -49.87 7.33 -19.13
C HIS A 637 -51.33 7.34 -19.58
N ALA A 638 -51.93 6.17 -19.73
CA ALA A 638 -53.32 6.04 -20.14
C ALA A 638 -54.12 5.15 -19.17
N TYR A 639 -55.34 5.56 -18.83
CA TYR A 639 -56.21 4.84 -17.91
C TYR A 639 -57.53 4.44 -18.57
N THR A 640 -57.74 3.13 -18.68
CA THR A 640 -58.92 2.55 -19.36
C THR A 640 -60.12 2.38 -18.42
N GLY A 641 -59.98 2.67 -17.12
CA GLY A 641 -61.08 2.64 -16.16
C GLY A 641 -61.97 3.88 -16.23
N ALA A 642 -63.08 3.86 -15.49
CA ALA A 642 -64.02 4.98 -15.43
C ALA A 642 -63.66 5.98 -14.30
N GLY A 643 -63.97 7.26 -14.52
CA GLY A 643 -63.99 8.30 -13.49
C GLY A 643 -62.67 9.03 -13.21
N PHE A 644 -61.56 8.63 -13.83
CA PHE A 644 -60.25 9.26 -13.69
C PHE A 644 -59.53 9.31 -15.04
N VAL A 645 -58.43 10.05 -15.08
CA VAL A 645 -57.53 10.20 -16.24
C VAL A 645 -56.09 10.06 -15.77
N ALA A 646 -55.23 9.52 -16.62
CA ALA A 646 -53.80 9.48 -16.38
C ALA A 646 -53.11 10.67 -17.06
N SER A 647 -52.05 11.20 -16.43
CA SER A 647 -51.40 12.43 -16.90
C SER A 647 -49.91 12.21 -17.11
N GLY A 648 -49.37 12.74 -18.22
CA GLY A 648 -47.93 12.76 -18.47
C GLY A 648 -47.22 13.66 -17.45
N ILE A 649 -47.55 14.95 -17.46
CA ILE A 649 -47.05 15.93 -16.49
C ILE A 649 -48.25 16.55 -15.78
N LEU A 650 -48.29 16.50 -14.45
CA LEU A 650 -49.38 17.02 -13.63
C LEU A 650 -48.85 18.09 -12.67
N VAL A 651 -49.48 19.26 -12.68
CA VAL A 651 -49.32 20.30 -11.67
C VAL A 651 -50.64 20.42 -10.93
N VAL A 652 -50.65 20.05 -9.65
CA VAL A 652 -51.87 20.01 -8.85
C VAL A 652 -51.74 20.85 -7.59
N GLY A 653 -52.77 21.63 -7.28
CA GLY A 653 -52.76 22.48 -6.11
C GLY A 653 -54.02 23.31 -5.92
N GLY A 654 -54.05 24.03 -4.81
CA GLY A 654 -55.07 25.03 -4.52
C GLY A 654 -56.12 24.59 -3.51
N PRO A 655 -56.96 25.54 -3.06
CA PRO A 655 -57.92 25.30 -1.97
C PRO A 655 -58.93 24.19 -2.24
N HIS A 656 -59.25 23.88 -3.51
CA HIS A 656 -60.17 22.80 -3.85
C HIS A 656 -59.67 21.43 -3.38
N VAL A 657 -58.39 21.16 -3.61
CA VAL A 657 -57.73 19.89 -3.28
C VAL A 657 -57.10 19.92 -1.88
N GLY A 658 -57.10 21.07 -1.21
CA GLY A 658 -56.63 21.21 0.17
C GLY A 658 -55.12 21.29 0.35
N VAL A 659 -54.37 21.58 -0.72
CA VAL A 659 -52.90 21.75 -0.67
C VAL A 659 -52.47 23.09 -1.31
N PRO A 660 -51.28 23.64 -0.99
CA PRO A 660 -50.83 24.89 -1.57
C PRO A 660 -50.73 24.87 -3.10
N LEU A 661 -50.88 26.04 -3.71
CA LEU A 661 -50.65 26.23 -5.15
C LEU A 661 -49.17 26.07 -5.49
N CYS A 662 -48.90 25.38 -6.59
CA CYS A 662 -47.59 25.37 -7.24
C CYS A 662 -47.47 26.63 -8.11
N GLN A 663 -46.29 27.26 -8.13
CA GLN A 663 -46.08 28.55 -8.81
C GLN A 663 -44.77 28.55 -9.60
N GLY A 664 -44.73 29.32 -10.68
CA GLY A 664 -43.49 29.59 -11.43
C GLY A 664 -42.84 28.36 -12.06
N ILE A 665 -43.60 27.29 -12.33
CA ILE A 665 -43.04 26.07 -12.93
C ILE A 665 -42.89 26.28 -14.44
N VAL A 666 -41.69 25.96 -14.95
CA VAL A 666 -41.40 25.97 -16.39
C VAL A 666 -41.44 24.55 -16.95
N ILE A 667 -42.39 24.28 -17.84
CA ILE A 667 -42.54 23.03 -18.59
C ILE A 667 -42.16 23.31 -20.05
N ARG A 668 -40.94 22.92 -20.46
CA ARG A 668 -40.41 23.32 -21.76
C ARG A 668 -39.66 22.23 -22.51
N ASN A 669 -39.80 22.19 -23.83
CA ASN A 669 -39.07 21.26 -24.72
C ASN A 669 -39.25 19.77 -24.38
N ASN A 670 -40.31 19.40 -23.67
CA ASN A 670 -40.59 17.99 -23.37
C ASN A 670 -41.21 17.31 -24.60
N THR A 671 -40.95 16.01 -24.74
CA THR A 671 -41.65 15.12 -25.67
C THR A 671 -42.63 14.28 -24.87
N VAL A 672 -43.93 14.51 -25.06
CA VAL A 672 -45.01 13.96 -24.23
C VAL A 672 -45.96 13.14 -25.12
N GLU A 673 -45.89 11.82 -25.02
CA GLU A 673 -46.53 10.92 -26.00
C GLU A 673 -47.47 9.90 -25.34
N ALA A 674 -48.59 9.59 -25.99
CA ALA A 674 -49.49 8.51 -25.58
C ALA A 674 -49.97 8.62 -24.11
N ASN A 675 -50.40 9.81 -23.69
CA ASN A 675 -50.96 10.06 -22.37
C ASN A 675 -52.42 10.55 -22.51
N ASP A 676 -53.32 10.20 -21.57
CA ASP A 676 -54.71 10.69 -21.64
C ASP A 676 -54.72 12.23 -21.56
N ILE A 677 -54.04 12.77 -20.55
CA ILE A 677 -53.67 14.17 -20.52
C ILE A 677 -52.16 14.30 -20.69
N GLY A 678 -51.71 15.03 -21.70
CA GLY A 678 -50.28 15.29 -21.89
C GLY A 678 -49.70 16.12 -20.74
N ILE A 679 -50.18 17.35 -20.60
CA ILE A 679 -49.84 18.29 -19.52
C ILE A 679 -51.12 18.76 -18.85
N ASP A 680 -51.23 18.54 -17.55
CA ASP A 680 -52.43 18.80 -16.75
C ASP A 680 -52.13 19.86 -15.68
N LEU A 681 -52.68 21.05 -15.82
CA LEU A 681 -52.59 22.15 -14.87
C LEU A 681 -53.85 22.20 -14.00
N SER A 682 -53.98 21.19 -13.15
CA SER A 682 -55.10 20.98 -12.24
C SER A 682 -54.97 21.82 -10.97
N GLN A 683 -54.97 23.15 -11.10
CA GLN A 683 -54.97 24.08 -9.96
C GLN A 683 -56.30 24.83 -9.84
N ALA A 684 -56.98 24.66 -8.70
CA ALA A 684 -58.36 25.12 -8.56
C ALA A 684 -58.61 25.95 -7.30
N ALA A 685 -59.45 26.99 -7.45
CA ALA A 685 -59.98 27.76 -6.34
C ALA A 685 -60.94 26.92 -5.49
N ALA A 686 -61.32 27.37 -4.29
CA ALA A 686 -62.13 26.57 -3.35
C ALA A 686 -63.43 25.97 -3.96
N GLY A 687 -64.05 26.68 -4.92
CA GLY A 687 -65.25 26.21 -5.63
C GLY A 687 -65.00 25.20 -6.77
N GLY A 688 -63.75 24.77 -6.99
CA GLY A 688 -63.38 23.88 -8.10
C GLY A 688 -63.23 24.57 -9.46
N GLY A 689 -63.39 25.89 -9.51
CA GLY A 689 -63.25 26.71 -10.72
C GLY A 689 -61.86 27.36 -10.86
N PRO A 690 -61.69 28.21 -11.88
CA PRO A 690 -60.42 28.86 -12.20
C PRO A 690 -59.91 29.76 -11.07
N LEU A 691 -58.59 29.91 -11.02
CA LEU A 691 -57.93 30.83 -10.11
C LEU A 691 -58.14 32.29 -10.55
N ALA A 692 -58.32 33.18 -9.57
CA ALA A 692 -58.50 34.62 -9.82
C ALA A 692 -57.20 35.35 -10.21
N HIS A 693 -56.05 34.70 -10.02
CA HIS A 693 -54.72 35.28 -10.22
C HIS A 693 -53.79 34.26 -10.87
N SER A 694 -52.72 34.76 -11.47
CA SER A 694 -51.75 33.90 -12.15
C SER A 694 -50.98 33.01 -11.17
N THR A 695 -50.74 31.76 -11.58
CA THR A 695 -49.73 30.89 -10.95
C THR A 695 -48.37 30.95 -11.64
N GLU A 696 -48.22 31.80 -12.65
CA GLU A 696 -46.98 32.02 -13.40
C GLU A 696 -46.41 30.73 -14.03
N LEU A 697 -47.27 29.75 -14.32
CA LEU A 697 -46.83 28.52 -14.98
C LEU A 697 -46.53 28.80 -16.46
N VAL A 698 -45.46 28.22 -16.96
CA VAL A 698 -44.99 28.41 -18.34
C VAL A 698 -44.93 27.07 -19.06
N VAL A 699 -45.80 26.86 -20.04
CA VAL A 699 -45.89 25.64 -20.86
C VAL A 699 -45.55 25.98 -22.31
N VAL A 700 -44.29 25.80 -22.70
CA VAL A 700 -43.81 26.26 -24.00
C VAL A 700 -42.92 25.28 -24.74
N GLU A 701 -42.97 25.29 -26.08
CA GLU A 701 -42.04 24.53 -26.93
C GLU A 701 -42.07 23.00 -26.72
N ASN A 702 -43.11 22.45 -26.08
CA ASN A 702 -43.28 21.02 -25.91
C ASN A 702 -43.81 20.37 -27.19
N THR A 703 -43.51 19.09 -27.41
CA THR A 703 -44.08 18.26 -28.48
C THR A 703 -44.98 17.21 -27.86
N LEU A 704 -46.28 17.27 -28.16
CA LEU A 704 -47.30 16.39 -27.61
C LEU A 704 -47.99 15.61 -28.73
N HIS A 705 -48.11 14.30 -28.55
CA HIS A 705 -48.69 13.42 -29.56
C HIS A 705 -49.45 12.23 -28.97
N HIS A 706 -50.67 11.99 -29.43
CA HIS A 706 -51.39 10.75 -29.13
C HIS A 706 -52.30 10.32 -30.27
N ASP A 707 -52.07 9.15 -30.85
CA ASP A 707 -52.86 8.64 -31.99
C ASP A 707 -54.23 8.07 -31.62
N ALA A 708 -54.46 7.74 -30.35
CA ALA A 708 -55.58 6.90 -29.93
C ALA A 708 -56.42 7.57 -28.84
N VAL A 709 -57.70 7.20 -28.78
CA VAL A 709 -58.61 7.51 -27.68
C VAL A 709 -58.90 6.18 -26.98
N VAL A 710 -58.18 5.91 -25.90
CA VAL A 710 -58.17 4.60 -25.23
C VAL A 710 -58.69 4.66 -23.79
N ASN A 711 -58.96 5.85 -23.28
CA ASN A 711 -59.43 6.08 -21.92
C ASN A 711 -60.87 5.62 -21.71
N GLY A 712 -61.17 5.17 -20.48
CA GLY A 712 -62.52 4.74 -20.09
C GLY A 712 -63.43 5.89 -19.60
N TYR A 713 -62.85 7.06 -19.37
CA TYR A 713 -63.53 8.31 -19.03
C TYR A 713 -63.39 9.27 -20.21
N PRO A 714 -64.47 9.90 -20.71
CA PRO A 714 -64.45 10.61 -21.99
C PRO A 714 -63.82 12.02 -21.87
N TYR A 715 -62.59 12.10 -21.39
CA TYR A 715 -61.80 13.34 -21.32
C TYR A 715 -60.33 13.06 -21.62
N GLN A 716 -59.84 13.58 -22.74
CA GLN A 716 -58.48 13.43 -23.23
C GLN A 716 -57.99 14.78 -23.78
N ALA A 717 -56.82 15.24 -23.38
CA ALA A 717 -56.31 16.55 -23.79
C ALA A 717 -54.79 16.56 -23.99
N ALA A 718 -54.25 17.29 -24.97
CA ALA A 718 -52.80 17.48 -24.99
C ALA A 718 -52.39 18.37 -23.82
N ILE A 719 -53.08 19.50 -23.64
CA ILE A 719 -52.90 20.41 -22.50
C ILE A 719 -54.28 20.69 -21.89
N SER A 720 -54.42 20.45 -20.59
CA SER A 720 -55.57 20.85 -19.77
C SER A 720 -55.15 21.94 -18.80
N ASP A 721 -55.89 23.03 -18.73
CA ASP A 721 -55.65 24.13 -17.80
C ASP A 721 -56.95 24.57 -17.13
N LEU A 722 -57.02 24.46 -15.80
CA LEU A 722 -58.15 24.98 -15.03
C LEU A 722 -58.15 26.51 -14.93
N GLY A 723 -57.19 27.19 -15.56
CA GLY A 723 -57.05 28.63 -15.59
C GLY A 723 -56.08 29.14 -14.54
N GLY A 724 -56.06 30.45 -14.35
CA GLY A 724 -55.03 31.11 -13.55
C GLY A 724 -53.91 31.67 -14.41
N ALA A 725 -54.27 32.23 -15.57
CA ALA A 725 -53.42 33.09 -16.41
C ALA A 725 -52.03 32.51 -16.66
N ASN A 726 -51.99 31.22 -17.03
CA ASN A 726 -50.77 30.49 -17.33
C ASN A 726 -50.33 30.77 -18.78
N LEU A 727 -49.02 30.77 -19.02
CA LEU A 727 -48.46 30.98 -20.35
C LEU A 727 -48.42 29.65 -21.11
N ILE A 728 -49.32 29.46 -22.09
CA ILE A 728 -49.34 28.30 -22.98
C ILE A 728 -49.04 28.77 -24.40
N SER A 729 -47.86 28.45 -24.91
CA SER A 729 -47.39 29.01 -26.19
C SER A 729 -46.42 28.11 -26.94
N ARG A 730 -46.47 28.09 -28.26
CA ARG A 730 -45.51 27.40 -29.15
C ARG A 730 -45.34 25.90 -28.89
N ASN A 731 -46.38 25.23 -28.40
CA ASN A 731 -46.39 23.77 -28.26
C ASN A 731 -46.81 23.12 -29.60
N ARG A 732 -46.18 22.01 -29.98
CA ARG A 732 -46.55 21.23 -31.17
C ARG A 732 -47.45 20.09 -30.74
N ILE A 733 -48.71 20.11 -31.17
CA ILE A 733 -49.73 19.13 -30.77
C ILE A 733 -50.21 18.38 -32.02
N SER A 734 -50.33 17.05 -31.91
CA SER A 734 -50.73 16.19 -33.03
C SER A 734 -51.37 14.88 -32.56
N GLY A 735 -51.95 14.13 -33.51
CA GLY A 735 -52.55 12.82 -33.28
C GLY A 735 -54.05 12.88 -32.97
N ALA A 736 -54.80 11.86 -33.40
CA ALA A 736 -56.26 11.85 -33.30
C ALA A 736 -56.76 11.90 -31.85
N GLY A 737 -55.97 11.41 -30.89
CA GLY A 737 -56.29 11.47 -29.47
C GLY A 737 -56.32 12.88 -28.87
N TYR A 738 -55.67 13.85 -29.52
CA TYR A 738 -55.69 15.25 -29.11
C TYR A 738 -56.40 16.16 -30.13
N ASP A 739 -56.94 15.60 -31.21
CA ASP A 739 -57.73 16.38 -32.15
C ASP A 739 -59.17 16.54 -31.62
N ARG A 740 -59.60 17.78 -31.42
CA ARG A 740 -60.96 18.13 -30.96
C ARG A 740 -62.09 17.62 -31.87
N ALA A 741 -61.78 17.34 -33.13
CA ALA A 741 -62.74 16.82 -34.08
C ALA A 741 -62.97 15.30 -33.95
N THR A 742 -62.05 14.57 -33.31
CA THR A 742 -62.13 13.11 -33.16
C THR A 742 -63.31 12.69 -32.30
N VAL A 743 -63.43 13.25 -31.09
CA VAL A 743 -64.60 13.06 -30.21
C VAL A 743 -64.99 14.42 -29.63
N PRO A 744 -65.88 15.17 -30.31
CA PRO A 744 -66.27 16.51 -29.88
C PRO A 744 -66.78 16.55 -28.44
N GLY A 745 -66.17 17.41 -27.60
CA GLY A 745 -66.49 17.55 -26.19
C GLY A 745 -65.76 16.57 -25.25
N SER A 746 -64.88 15.72 -25.80
CA SER A 746 -64.12 14.72 -25.04
C SER A 746 -62.63 14.66 -25.41
N THR A 747 -62.28 14.99 -26.65
CA THR A 747 -60.87 15.17 -27.06
C THR A 747 -60.56 16.65 -27.23
N PHE A 748 -59.38 17.06 -26.79
CA PHE A 748 -58.93 18.45 -26.85
C PHE A 748 -57.44 18.52 -27.20
N ASP A 749 -57.08 19.54 -27.97
CA ASP A 749 -55.69 19.89 -28.22
C ASP A 749 -55.17 20.71 -27.02
N VAL A 750 -55.83 21.82 -26.74
CA VAL A 750 -55.67 22.65 -25.55
C VAL A 750 -57.08 22.97 -25.02
N ASP A 751 -57.34 22.60 -23.78
CA ASP A 751 -58.57 22.91 -23.05
C ASP A 751 -58.25 23.84 -21.89
N VAL A 752 -58.77 25.07 -21.92
CA VAL A 752 -58.57 26.07 -20.87
C VAL A 752 -59.92 26.52 -20.34
N VAL A 753 -60.09 26.44 -19.02
CA VAL A 753 -61.26 27.00 -18.34
C VAL A 753 -61.10 28.53 -18.27
N ALA A 754 -61.64 29.21 -19.29
CA ALA A 754 -61.50 30.66 -19.49
C ALA A 754 -62.86 31.37 -19.65
N GLY A 755 -62.86 32.69 -19.42
CA GLY A 755 -63.95 33.58 -19.82
C GLY A 755 -63.98 33.85 -21.33
N ALA A 756 -64.85 34.75 -21.77
CA ALA A 756 -64.84 35.23 -23.14
C ALA A 756 -63.54 36.00 -23.43
N ALA A 757 -63.03 35.89 -24.66
CA ALA A 757 -61.87 36.66 -25.09
C ALA A 757 -62.21 38.17 -25.12
N GLU A 758 -61.45 38.97 -24.38
CA GLU A 758 -61.65 40.42 -24.27
C GLU A 758 -60.34 41.21 -24.39
N GLN A 759 -59.21 40.52 -24.55
CA GLN A 759 -57.92 41.14 -24.79
C GLN A 759 -57.02 40.31 -25.71
N VAL A 760 -55.97 40.96 -26.22
CA VAL A 760 -54.81 40.33 -26.85
C VAL A 760 -53.58 40.77 -26.06
N ALA A 761 -52.57 39.93 -25.94
CA ALA A 761 -51.35 40.24 -25.21
C ALA A 761 -50.11 39.77 -25.98
N PHE A 762 -49.00 40.50 -25.82
CA PHE A 762 -47.68 40.03 -26.24
C PHE A 762 -47.13 39.07 -25.19
N LEU A 763 -46.82 37.84 -25.61
CA LEU A 763 -46.27 36.80 -24.74
C LEU A 763 -44.74 36.86 -24.65
N THR A 764 -44.09 37.48 -25.63
CA THR A 764 -42.65 37.74 -25.62
C THR A 764 -42.36 39.11 -25.03
N PRO A 765 -41.28 39.27 -24.25
CA PRO A 765 -40.90 40.57 -23.72
C PRO A 765 -40.41 41.52 -24.83
N ALA A 766 -40.47 42.83 -24.56
CA ALA A 766 -39.84 43.86 -25.38
C ALA A 766 -38.33 43.59 -25.59
N ARG A 767 -37.82 43.88 -26.77
CA ARG A 767 -36.43 43.57 -27.19
C ARG A 767 -35.68 44.80 -27.69
N GLU A 768 -34.37 44.66 -27.68
CA GLU A 768 -33.44 45.55 -28.37
C GLU A 768 -32.86 44.83 -29.59
N LEU A 769 -32.84 45.48 -30.76
CA LEU A 769 -32.26 44.92 -31.99
C LEU A 769 -31.42 45.97 -32.72
N ALA A 770 -30.44 45.54 -33.51
CA ALA A 770 -29.69 46.45 -34.37
C ALA A 770 -30.52 46.88 -35.58
N ALA A 771 -30.35 48.12 -36.04
CA ALA A 771 -30.94 48.62 -37.28
C ALA A 771 -30.60 47.69 -38.47
N GLY A 772 -31.61 47.33 -39.25
CA GLY A 772 -31.51 46.40 -40.37
C GLY A 772 -31.52 44.91 -40.01
N ALA A 773 -31.43 44.54 -38.73
CA ALA A 773 -31.57 43.15 -38.29
C ALA A 773 -33.04 42.71 -38.26
N CYS A 774 -33.28 41.42 -38.48
CA CYS A 774 -34.58 40.80 -38.20
C CYS A 774 -34.75 40.68 -36.68
N SER A 775 -35.95 40.99 -36.16
CA SER A 775 -36.25 40.85 -34.74
C SER A 775 -36.20 39.38 -34.29
N GLU A 776 -36.14 39.15 -32.98
CA GLU A 776 -36.62 37.88 -32.44
C GLU A 776 -38.13 37.73 -32.67
N ALA A 777 -38.68 36.55 -32.36
CA ALA A 777 -40.11 36.30 -32.47
C ALA A 777 -40.91 37.25 -31.56
N LEU A 778 -41.93 37.88 -32.12
CA LEU A 778 -43.01 38.51 -31.38
C LEU A 778 -44.18 37.53 -31.40
N VAL A 779 -44.67 37.18 -30.22
CA VAL A 779 -45.80 36.27 -30.07
C VAL A 779 -46.96 37.03 -29.45
N VAL A 780 -48.13 36.98 -30.10
CA VAL A 780 -49.38 37.53 -29.56
C VAL A 780 -50.41 36.43 -29.41
N GLN A 781 -51.24 36.53 -28.37
CA GLN A 781 -52.30 35.56 -28.07
C GLN A 781 -53.56 36.27 -27.57
N SER A 782 -54.72 35.75 -27.94
CA SER A 782 -56.00 36.22 -27.39
C SER A 782 -56.29 35.60 -26.02
N GLN A 783 -56.78 36.43 -25.11
CA GLN A 783 -56.99 36.07 -23.72
C GLN A 783 -58.31 36.64 -23.18
N ASP A 784 -58.83 36.01 -22.13
CA ASP A 784 -59.88 36.57 -21.29
C ASP A 784 -59.33 37.73 -20.41
N PRO A 785 -60.17 38.48 -19.67
CA PRO A 785 -59.73 39.63 -18.87
C PRO A 785 -58.69 39.32 -17.80
N VAL A 786 -58.56 38.06 -17.36
CA VAL A 786 -57.60 37.67 -16.31
C VAL A 786 -56.32 37.08 -16.90
N GLY A 787 -56.27 36.84 -18.21
CA GLY A 787 -55.09 36.37 -18.94
C GLY A 787 -55.12 34.88 -19.28
N ASN A 788 -56.25 34.19 -19.13
CA ASN A 788 -56.38 32.82 -19.62
C ASN A 788 -56.53 32.84 -21.14
N LEU A 789 -55.98 31.82 -21.80
CA LEU A 789 -56.13 31.61 -23.24
C LEU A 789 -57.60 31.48 -23.61
N ALA A 790 -58.08 32.33 -24.52
CA ALA A 790 -59.46 32.34 -24.97
C ALA A 790 -59.53 32.68 -26.46
N ALA A 791 -60.42 32.04 -27.21
CA ALA A 791 -60.55 32.25 -28.65
C ALA A 791 -61.38 33.51 -28.98
N LEU A 792 -60.89 34.33 -29.90
CA LEU A 792 -61.63 35.44 -30.51
C LEU A 792 -62.68 34.93 -31.51
N ALA A 793 -63.69 35.76 -31.80
CA ALA A 793 -64.66 35.44 -32.84
C ALA A 793 -64.03 35.55 -34.25
N SER A 794 -63.12 36.50 -34.43
CA SER A 794 -62.26 36.63 -35.61
C SER A 794 -60.80 36.39 -35.25
N THR A 795 -60.16 35.44 -35.92
CA THR A 795 -58.73 35.13 -35.70
C THR A 795 -57.78 36.12 -36.38
N SER A 796 -58.28 36.98 -37.29
CA SER A 796 -57.43 37.94 -38.01
C SER A 796 -57.25 39.25 -37.24
N LEU A 797 -56.00 39.62 -36.97
CA LEU A 797 -55.61 40.87 -36.31
C LEU A 797 -54.70 41.69 -37.22
N VAL A 798 -54.81 43.02 -37.15
CA VAL A 798 -53.96 43.98 -37.84
C VAL A 798 -52.75 44.30 -36.98
N VAL A 799 -51.57 44.33 -37.59
CA VAL A 799 -50.29 44.72 -37.01
C VAL A 799 -49.78 45.99 -37.66
N GLU A 800 -49.47 46.97 -36.82
CA GLU A 800 -48.95 48.26 -37.22
C GLU A 800 -47.76 48.65 -36.35
N ALA A 801 -46.92 49.53 -36.89
CA ALA A 801 -45.74 50.05 -36.22
C ALA A 801 -45.76 51.58 -36.28
N GLN A 802 -45.43 52.24 -35.18
CA GLN A 802 -45.23 53.69 -35.11
C GLN A 802 -43.90 53.99 -34.41
N GLY A 803 -43.07 54.88 -34.94
CA GLY A 803 -41.80 55.21 -34.31
C GLY A 803 -40.84 55.96 -35.21
N ALA A 804 -39.75 56.46 -34.61
CA ALA A 804 -38.69 57.18 -35.31
C ALA A 804 -37.60 56.23 -35.84
N VAL A 805 -38.02 55.15 -36.53
CA VAL A 805 -37.13 54.05 -36.99
C VAL A 805 -37.16 53.82 -38.50
N GLY A 806 -37.72 54.76 -39.26
CA GLY A 806 -37.90 54.64 -40.71
C GLY A 806 -38.99 53.63 -41.08
N ASN A 807 -38.85 52.98 -42.23
CA ASN A 807 -39.81 51.97 -42.69
C ASN A 807 -39.68 50.70 -41.84
N VAL A 808 -40.82 50.19 -41.37
CA VAL A 808 -40.91 48.91 -40.66
C VAL A 808 -41.63 47.90 -41.54
N SER A 809 -41.02 46.74 -41.73
CA SER A 809 -41.62 45.60 -42.44
C SER A 809 -41.85 44.45 -41.47
N PHE A 810 -42.95 43.72 -41.64
CA PHE A 810 -43.30 42.56 -40.82
C PHE A 810 -43.24 41.27 -41.61
N PHE A 811 -42.87 40.17 -40.95
CA PHE A 811 -42.54 38.89 -41.57
C PHE A 811 -43.09 37.70 -40.78
N ARG A 812 -43.28 36.58 -41.48
CA ARG A 812 -43.74 35.29 -40.93
C ARG A 812 -42.60 34.41 -40.43
N ASP A 813 -41.36 34.69 -40.87
CA ASP A 813 -40.19 33.85 -40.63
C ASP A 813 -39.07 34.63 -39.95
N ALA A 814 -38.27 33.91 -39.16
CA ALA A 814 -37.14 34.47 -38.41
C ALA A 814 -35.99 35.01 -39.29
N ALA A 815 -35.98 34.70 -40.60
CA ALA A 815 -35.02 35.24 -41.55
C ALA A 815 -35.52 36.55 -42.21
N CYS A 816 -36.74 37.00 -41.90
CA CYS A 816 -37.40 38.16 -42.50
C CYS A 816 -37.40 38.09 -44.04
N THR A 817 -37.77 36.93 -44.59
CA THR A 817 -37.83 36.67 -46.04
C THR A 817 -39.24 36.57 -46.61
N GLN A 818 -40.22 36.30 -45.75
CA GLN A 818 -41.64 36.13 -46.09
C GLN A 818 -42.47 37.20 -45.38
N SER A 819 -42.89 38.22 -46.12
CA SER A 819 -43.69 39.32 -45.56
C SER A 819 -45.07 38.84 -45.07
N LEU A 820 -45.61 39.53 -44.06
CA LEU A 820 -47.00 39.36 -43.66
C LEU A 820 -47.96 39.78 -44.80
N PRO A 821 -49.14 39.15 -44.91
CA PRO A 821 -50.17 39.54 -45.86
C PRO A 821 -50.73 40.91 -45.48
N LEU A 822 -51.21 41.66 -46.48
CA LEU A 822 -51.84 42.96 -46.28
C LEU A 822 -53.36 42.83 -46.33
N LEU A 823 -54.05 43.59 -45.48
CA LEU A 823 -55.49 43.83 -45.55
C LEU A 823 -55.73 45.34 -45.50
N GLY A 824 -56.00 45.95 -46.64
CA GLY A 824 -55.91 47.41 -46.78
C GLY A 824 -54.45 47.88 -46.66
N ASP A 825 -54.21 48.90 -45.83
CA ASP A 825 -52.87 49.47 -45.58
C ASP A 825 -52.14 48.79 -44.40
N GLY A 826 -52.77 47.84 -43.71
CA GLY A 826 -52.23 47.16 -42.52
C GLY A 826 -51.70 45.76 -42.80
N ASN A 827 -50.66 45.34 -42.06
CA ASN A 827 -50.18 43.95 -42.07
C ASN A 827 -51.13 43.09 -41.24
N VAL A 828 -51.39 41.85 -41.64
CA VAL A 828 -52.31 40.97 -40.93
C VAL A 828 -51.61 39.72 -40.41
N VAL A 829 -51.89 39.40 -39.16
CA VAL A 829 -51.61 38.11 -38.54
C VAL A 829 -52.90 37.36 -38.30
N SER A 830 -52.86 36.04 -38.43
CA SER A 830 -53.95 35.18 -37.98
C SER A 830 -53.50 34.48 -36.72
N LEU A 831 -54.33 34.52 -35.68
CA LEU A 831 -54.21 33.61 -34.56
C LEU A 831 -54.49 32.19 -35.10
N GLU A 832 -53.49 31.33 -35.03
CA GLU A 832 -53.52 29.99 -35.61
C GLU A 832 -53.47 28.92 -34.51
N GLY A 833 -54.00 27.75 -34.85
CA GLY A 833 -53.90 26.57 -34.00
C GLY A 833 -54.65 26.67 -32.67
N PRO A 834 -54.41 25.68 -31.79
CA PRO A 834 -55.15 25.58 -30.54
C PRO A 834 -54.70 26.59 -29.49
N GLN A 835 -53.47 27.12 -29.60
CA GLN A 835 -53.00 28.16 -28.68
C GLN A 835 -53.52 29.57 -28.98
N GLN A 836 -54.33 29.75 -30.03
CA GLN A 836 -54.88 31.05 -30.42
C GLN A 836 -53.81 32.15 -30.46
N GLU A 837 -52.64 31.81 -31.01
CA GLU A 837 -51.47 32.68 -31.04
C GLU A 837 -50.99 32.94 -32.48
N SER A 838 -50.25 34.02 -32.66
CA SER A 838 -49.49 34.26 -33.89
C SER A 838 -48.05 34.60 -33.54
N VAL A 839 -47.13 34.03 -34.32
CA VAL A 839 -45.70 34.35 -34.28
C VAL A 839 -45.37 35.20 -35.50
N PHE A 840 -44.76 36.36 -35.30
CA PHE A 840 -44.30 37.23 -36.38
C PHE A 840 -43.01 37.94 -36.00
N TYR A 841 -42.38 38.55 -36.99
CA TYR A 841 -41.08 39.22 -36.87
C TYR A 841 -41.16 40.59 -37.53
N PHE A 842 -40.25 41.49 -37.19
CA PHE A 842 -40.14 42.78 -37.85
C PHE A 842 -38.68 43.12 -38.19
N ARG A 843 -38.51 44.02 -39.16
CA ARG A 843 -37.23 44.66 -39.47
C ARG A 843 -37.46 46.17 -39.62
N ALA A 844 -36.59 46.96 -38.98
CA ALA A 844 -36.60 48.41 -39.04
C ALA A 844 -35.24 48.93 -39.51
N GLU A 845 -35.21 49.97 -40.34
CA GLU A 845 -34.00 50.42 -41.03
C GLU A 845 -33.14 51.39 -40.21
N GLN A 846 -33.72 52.07 -39.21
CA GLN A 846 -33.04 53.11 -38.45
C GLN A 846 -33.17 52.88 -36.94
N ALA A 847 -32.15 53.33 -36.20
CA ALA A 847 -32.15 53.31 -34.76
C ALA A 847 -33.19 54.30 -34.18
N GLY A 848 -33.91 53.87 -33.14
CA GLY A 848 -34.95 54.66 -32.50
C GLY A 848 -35.92 53.80 -31.68
N ALA A 849 -36.86 54.46 -31.01
CA ALA A 849 -37.97 53.79 -30.36
C ALA A 849 -39.03 53.39 -31.40
N LEU A 850 -39.51 52.15 -31.29
CA LEU A 850 -40.54 51.58 -32.14
C LEU A 850 -41.68 51.05 -31.27
N GLU A 851 -42.91 51.46 -31.54
CA GLU A 851 -44.11 50.94 -30.91
C GLU A 851 -44.81 49.99 -31.90
N VAL A 852 -44.97 48.72 -31.52
CA VAL A 852 -45.72 47.73 -32.29
C VAL A 852 -47.09 47.57 -31.67
N ARG A 853 -48.15 47.76 -32.46
CA ARG A 853 -49.54 47.61 -32.04
C ARG A 853 -50.22 46.49 -32.82
N VAL A 854 -50.94 45.63 -32.11
CA VAL A 854 -51.80 44.60 -32.68
C VAL A 854 -53.24 44.86 -32.27
N TRP A 855 -54.19 44.84 -33.20
CA TRP A 855 -55.59 45.12 -32.91
C TRP A 855 -56.55 44.42 -33.88
N GLY A 856 -57.76 44.12 -33.42
CA GLY A 856 -58.80 43.44 -34.20
C GLY A 856 -59.85 42.85 -33.27
N ASP A 857 -61.04 42.55 -33.79
CA ASP A 857 -62.16 41.94 -33.01
C ASP A 857 -62.47 42.66 -31.67
N GLY A 858 -62.33 43.98 -31.63
CA GLY A 858 -62.59 44.80 -30.42
C GLY A 858 -61.45 44.81 -29.39
N VAL A 859 -60.36 44.09 -29.61
CA VAL A 859 -59.20 44.02 -28.71
C VAL A 859 -57.96 44.73 -29.29
N SER A 860 -57.04 45.18 -28.42
CA SER A 860 -55.75 45.71 -28.87
C SER A 860 -54.64 45.59 -27.82
N ALA A 861 -53.40 45.39 -28.27
CA ALA A 861 -52.19 45.44 -27.46
C ALA A 861 -51.11 46.27 -28.13
N THR A 862 -50.23 46.84 -27.31
CA THR A 862 -49.09 47.63 -27.74
C THR A 862 -47.84 47.20 -26.98
N GLN A 863 -46.72 47.07 -27.68
CA GLN A 863 -45.41 46.78 -27.09
C GLN A 863 -44.33 47.69 -27.68
N SER A 864 -43.58 48.37 -26.82
CA SER A 864 -42.44 49.18 -27.22
C SER A 864 -41.19 48.32 -27.44
N GLN A 865 -40.43 48.63 -28.48
CA GLN A 865 -39.19 48.00 -28.92
C GLN A 865 -38.12 49.08 -29.08
N VAL A 866 -36.84 48.69 -29.01
CA VAL A 866 -35.71 49.60 -29.22
C VAL A 866 -34.84 49.10 -30.38
N VAL A 867 -34.71 49.92 -31.42
CA VAL A 867 -33.78 49.68 -32.53
C VAL A 867 -32.51 50.51 -32.26
N ARG A 868 -31.34 49.88 -32.32
CA ARG A 868 -30.04 50.50 -32.02
C ARG A 868 -29.16 50.69 -33.25
#